data_AF-A0A1N7LQY2-F1
#
_entry.id   AF-A0A1N7LQY2-F1
#
_cell.length_a   1.000
_cell.length_b   1.000
_cell.length_c   1.000
_cell.angle_alpha   90.00
_cell.angle_beta   90.00
_cell.angle_gamma   90.00
#
_symmetry.space_group_name_H-M   'P 1'
#
loop_
_entity.id
_entity.type
_entity.pdbx_description
1 polymer ?
#
loop_
_entity_poly.entity_id
_entity_poly.type
_entity_poly.pdbx_seq_one_letter_code
_entity_poly.pdbx_strand_id
1 'polypeptide(L)'
;MVKLGTKSDGATARDVGTDFVAKDNGNVGIGTDSPLVSAILDLTSENKALLITRVPNTSAIAVPENGMLIYDIANKCIKVYQSNSWSDCLGTLTSPMISGLNCASATQTGSVVSGSSVNGVYISVPYTGGNGIAYSSQLINSTGVTGLTAVLNSGILTNGNGGNFIFTISGTPIGSGVASFLFAFGSYSCTFTINVNGAGAVSVLDCAGSTPTGTLTAGVASSGVSQTVSYTGGNGGAYPSQSVSSSGVSGLTASLSAGSVNNGSGSVVYIISGTPSSAGTAQFAITLGGSSCSFTRTVNSPSATVTSLNCSSGSYSPSSANQNVAYTGTATIPYTGGNGNSYSAGAGISSTGVTGLTATLQAGTLNSGAGNLTYTISGTPIGSGTANFAITFGGQSCTFSLPVTAAITIPTSITLAQNRVHLIASIYDQDYLPYTAPTVPASTNVQAADGSNEAITINVQGTLTTTGVTVRIPVTATASNTLPAYSTTVNVPANLTEDGISRNVTLSWTSQAYTSATKYITATIASVGGVLNAKKLDLNAGLGNDTLGVLLASLVYPYNNAYNTTTYQVRDISGIPDKMFGMADNTGNSTSHNMLYLPVTGEDGNTWLNNNLGAHYADTNHASFNPAQQATSATDHLAYGSLFQWGRKPDGHELITRTSATTSTTVNGTTFTQSANPTDALFIKYGGGSGNWGNGDRTIWTGVNAVNNPCPSGYRVPTTTEWSNYVTSAGITNLTTAANSILKISAGERREPDSGTIGVVGRGLYGTSNDNLSNGWGYYRYFSDTVSPLTQTLDYYKTTGTSMRCIKN
;
A
#
# COMPACT_ATOMS: atom_id res chain seq x y z
N MET A 1 -87.87 86.68 -5.74
CA MET A 1 -86.50 86.17 -6.03
C MET A 1 -85.46 86.96 -5.24
N VAL A 2 -84.76 86.33 -4.29
CA VAL A 2 -83.57 86.92 -3.65
C VAL A 2 -82.34 86.45 -4.44
N LYS A 3 -81.65 87.38 -5.11
CA LYS A 3 -80.42 87.10 -5.86
C LYS A 3 -79.27 87.82 -5.17
N LEU A 4 -78.27 87.08 -4.70
CA LEU A 4 -77.07 87.69 -4.12
C LEU A 4 -76.31 88.40 -5.25
N GLY A 5 -76.31 89.74 -5.22
CA GLY A 5 -75.79 90.57 -6.32
C GLY A 5 -74.27 90.53 -6.50
N THR A 6 -73.52 90.23 -5.44
CA THR A 6 -72.06 90.16 -5.46
C THR A 6 -71.53 88.88 -4.80
N LYS A 7 -70.32 88.47 -5.21
CA LYS A 7 -69.56 87.40 -4.57
C LYS A 7 -69.26 87.78 -3.12
N SER A 8 -68.83 86.81 -2.32
CA SER A 8 -68.53 87.03 -0.89
C SER A 8 -67.38 88.02 -0.64
N ASP A 9 -66.65 88.40 -1.69
CA ASP A 9 -65.67 89.49 -1.70
C ASP A 9 -66.31 90.89 -1.64
N GLY A 10 -67.63 91.00 -1.72
CA GLY A 10 -68.39 92.23 -1.61
C GLY A 10 -68.29 93.17 -2.82
N ALA A 11 -67.52 92.83 -3.85
CA ALA A 11 -67.21 93.73 -4.97
C ALA A 11 -67.46 93.09 -6.35
N THR A 12 -67.28 91.78 -6.51
CA THR A 12 -67.44 91.12 -7.81
C THR A 12 -68.90 90.79 -8.05
N ALA A 13 -69.52 91.30 -9.12
CA ALA A 13 -70.88 90.91 -9.49
C ALA A 13 -70.97 89.39 -9.74
N ARG A 14 -72.04 88.73 -9.28
CA ARG A 14 -72.25 87.30 -9.57
C ARG A 14 -72.83 87.13 -10.97
N ASP A 15 -72.35 86.10 -11.67
CA ASP A 15 -72.89 85.73 -12.97
C ASP A 15 -74.39 85.48 -12.88
N VAL A 16 -75.13 86.00 -13.86
CA VAL A 16 -76.59 86.02 -13.82
C VAL A 16 -77.12 84.59 -13.98
N GLY A 17 -77.54 83.98 -12.87
CA GLY A 17 -78.39 82.77 -12.87
C GLY A 17 -77.75 81.48 -12.34
N THR A 18 -76.46 81.44 -12.04
CA THR A 18 -75.77 80.14 -11.95
C THR A 18 -75.36 79.68 -10.55
N ASP A 19 -75.37 80.51 -9.51
CA ASP A 19 -74.78 80.10 -8.22
C ASP A 19 -75.79 79.68 -7.14
N PHE A 20 -76.78 80.52 -6.83
CA PHE A 20 -77.84 80.24 -5.84
C PHE A 20 -79.11 80.98 -6.21
N VAL A 21 -80.19 80.25 -6.44
CA VAL A 21 -81.49 80.79 -6.85
C VAL A 21 -82.56 80.29 -5.90
N ALA A 22 -83.15 81.21 -5.12
CA ALA A 22 -84.36 80.95 -4.35
C ALA A 22 -85.57 81.56 -5.08
N LYS A 23 -86.50 80.71 -5.51
CA LYS A 23 -87.75 81.09 -6.14
C LYS A 23 -88.83 81.34 -5.07
N ASP A 24 -89.81 82.20 -5.39
CA ASP A 24 -90.84 82.61 -4.42
C ASP A 24 -91.82 81.47 -4.05
N ASN A 25 -91.77 80.35 -4.78
CA ASN A 25 -92.48 79.12 -4.48
C ASN A 25 -91.68 78.15 -3.57
N GLY A 26 -90.51 78.56 -3.08
CA GLY A 26 -89.71 77.80 -2.12
C GLY A 26 -88.65 76.87 -2.72
N ASN A 27 -88.60 76.68 -4.05
CA ASN A 27 -87.53 75.90 -4.68
C ASN A 27 -86.19 76.66 -4.61
N VAL A 28 -85.15 75.97 -4.20
CA VAL A 28 -83.77 76.46 -4.14
C VAL A 28 -82.91 75.68 -5.13
N GLY A 29 -82.34 76.36 -6.11
CA GLY A 29 -81.32 75.82 -7.00
C GLY A 29 -79.93 76.29 -6.60
N ILE A 30 -78.95 75.39 -6.53
CA ILE A 30 -77.52 75.72 -6.36
C ILE A 30 -76.79 75.13 -7.57
N GLY A 31 -76.16 75.98 -8.38
CA GLY A 31 -75.59 75.56 -9.67
C GLY A 31 -76.59 75.53 -10.84
N THR A 32 -77.86 75.93 -10.64
CA THR A 32 -78.91 76.00 -11.67
C THR A 32 -79.91 77.13 -11.38
N ASP A 33 -80.35 77.87 -12.41
CA ASP A 33 -81.45 78.86 -12.31
C ASP A 33 -82.84 78.23 -12.44
N SER A 34 -82.87 76.97 -12.85
CA SER A 34 -84.08 76.24 -13.18
C SER A 34 -84.15 74.96 -12.34
N PRO A 35 -84.22 75.09 -10.99
CA PRO A 35 -84.40 73.92 -10.14
C PRO A 35 -85.68 73.19 -10.57
N LEU A 36 -85.60 71.87 -10.59
CA LEU A 36 -86.73 71.00 -10.91
C LEU A 36 -87.92 71.34 -10.01
N VAL A 37 -89.11 71.45 -10.61
CA VAL A 37 -90.32 71.89 -9.89
C VAL A 37 -90.69 70.98 -8.71
N SER A 38 -90.30 69.71 -8.76
CA SER A 38 -90.53 68.73 -7.69
C SER A 38 -89.48 68.76 -6.58
N ALA A 39 -88.37 69.49 -6.74
CA ALA A 39 -87.26 69.51 -5.80
C ALA A 39 -87.22 70.82 -5.01
N ILE A 40 -87.39 70.75 -3.68
CA ILE A 40 -87.22 71.92 -2.82
C ILE A 40 -85.75 72.39 -2.82
N LEU A 41 -84.79 71.47 -2.96
CA LEU A 41 -83.37 71.76 -3.17
C LEU A 41 -82.86 70.98 -4.38
N ASP A 42 -82.37 71.68 -5.39
CA ASP A 42 -81.75 71.11 -6.59
C ASP A 42 -80.29 71.55 -6.68
N LEU A 43 -79.38 70.57 -6.79
CA LEU A 43 -77.93 70.78 -6.78
C LEU A 43 -77.36 70.27 -8.09
N THR A 44 -76.83 71.18 -8.91
CA THR A 44 -76.19 70.82 -10.19
C THR A 44 -74.72 71.20 -10.16
N SER A 45 -73.82 70.24 -10.46
CA SER A 45 -72.39 70.50 -10.61
C SER A 45 -71.73 69.40 -11.43
N GLU A 46 -70.76 69.75 -12.28
CA GLU A 46 -69.98 68.77 -13.04
C GLU A 46 -68.89 68.09 -12.22
N ASN A 47 -68.46 68.69 -11.10
CA ASN A 47 -67.31 68.23 -10.32
C ASN A 47 -67.45 68.40 -8.80
N LYS A 48 -68.64 68.72 -8.29
CA LYS A 48 -68.94 68.81 -6.85
C LYS A 48 -70.13 67.92 -6.50
N ALA A 49 -70.24 67.56 -5.23
CA ALA A 49 -71.32 66.75 -4.72
C ALA A 49 -71.87 67.33 -3.41
N LEU A 50 -73.05 66.88 -3.01
CA LEU A 50 -73.60 67.19 -1.69
C LEU A 50 -72.74 66.52 -0.62
N LEU A 51 -72.07 67.34 0.19
CA LEU A 51 -71.50 66.88 1.44
C LEU A 51 -72.59 66.95 2.52
N ILE A 52 -73.19 65.80 2.82
CA ILE A 52 -74.15 65.68 3.93
C ILE A 52 -73.46 65.80 5.29
N THR A 53 -74.24 66.02 6.34
CA THR A 53 -73.73 66.16 7.71
C THR A 53 -72.95 64.92 8.11
N ARG A 54 -71.65 65.10 8.38
CA ARG A 54 -70.78 64.06 8.93
C ARG A 54 -70.88 64.11 10.44
N VAL A 55 -71.23 62.99 11.04
CA VAL A 55 -71.31 62.88 12.50
C VAL A 55 -70.41 61.74 12.98
N PRO A 56 -69.87 61.81 14.21
CA PRO A 56 -69.05 60.74 14.76
C PRO A 56 -69.75 59.37 14.69
N ASN A 57 -71.04 59.34 14.99
CA ASN A 57 -71.96 58.21 14.82
C ASN A 57 -73.41 58.71 14.96
N THR A 58 -74.38 57.80 14.84
CA THR A 58 -75.83 58.09 14.90
C THR A 58 -76.31 58.77 16.19
N SER A 59 -75.65 58.57 17.34
CA SER A 59 -76.05 59.17 18.62
C SER A 59 -75.78 60.68 18.72
N ALA A 60 -74.98 61.23 17.80
CA ALA A 60 -74.69 62.66 17.76
C ALA A 60 -75.91 63.51 17.33
N ILE A 61 -76.94 62.89 16.76
CA ILE A 61 -78.21 63.54 16.44
C ILE A 61 -79.20 63.22 17.58
N ALA A 62 -79.36 64.14 18.52
CA ALA A 62 -80.13 63.92 19.74
C ALA A 62 -81.65 63.73 19.49
N VAL A 63 -82.18 64.32 18.42
CA VAL A 63 -83.60 64.22 18.01
C VAL A 63 -83.66 63.97 16.50
N PRO A 64 -83.47 62.72 16.04
CA PRO A 64 -83.48 62.40 14.63
C PRO A 64 -84.91 62.31 14.08
N GLU A 65 -85.12 62.85 12.87
CA GLU A 65 -86.41 62.84 12.16
C GLU A 65 -86.34 61.96 10.91
N ASN A 66 -87.48 61.36 10.56
CA ASN A 66 -87.55 60.51 9.36
C ASN A 66 -87.23 61.32 8.10
N GLY A 67 -86.36 60.77 7.26
CA GLY A 67 -85.83 61.43 6.06
C GLY A 67 -84.45 62.07 6.25
N MET A 68 -83.88 62.07 7.45
CA MET A 68 -82.51 62.54 7.67
C MET A 68 -81.46 61.62 7.03
N LEU A 69 -80.45 62.20 6.41
CA LEU A 69 -79.25 61.51 5.92
C LEU A 69 -78.00 62.01 6.66
N ILE A 70 -77.16 61.08 7.10
CA ILE A 70 -75.85 61.37 7.68
C ILE A 70 -74.77 60.53 7.04
N TYR A 71 -73.54 61.03 7.11
CA TYR A 71 -72.36 60.19 6.96
C TYR A 71 -71.82 59.85 8.35
N ASP A 72 -71.96 58.59 8.75
CA ASP A 72 -71.48 58.05 10.02
C ASP A 72 -69.97 57.79 9.89
N ILE A 73 -69.16 58.61 10.56
CA ILE A 73 -67.69 58.54 10.47
C ILE A 73 -67.17 57.23 11.05
N ALA A 74 -67.76 56.74 12.16
CA ALA A 74 -67.33 55.50 12.79
C ALA A 74 -67.52 54.30 11.85
N ASN A 75 -68.65 54.26 11.13
CA ASN A 75 -68.96 53.18 10.19
C ASN A 75 -68.53 53.47 8.74
N LYS A 76 -67.95 54.65 8.48
CA LYS A 76 -67.46 55.12 7.16
C LYS A 76 -68.49 55.01 6.03
N CYS A 77 -69.77 55.20 6.35
CA CYS A 77 -70.86 54.96 5.41
C CYS A 77 -72.02 55.95 5.59
N ILE A 78 -72.89 56.02 4.58
CA ILE A 78 -74.13 56.79 4.65
C ILE A 78 -75.18 55.96 5.39
N LYS A 79 -75.89 56.62 6.32
CA LYS A 79 -77.06 56.08 7.00
C LYS A 79 -78.26 57.01 6.83
N VAL A 80 -79.44 56.43 6.72
CA VAL A 80 -80.72 57.14 6.59
C VAL A 80 -81.56 56.86 7.82
N TYR A 81 -82.16 57.89 8.41
CA TYR A 81 -83.13 57.71 9.48
C TYR A 81 -84.52 57.58 8.89
N GLN A 82 -85.16 56.43 9.07
CA GLN A 82 -86.48 56.13 8.56
C GLN A 82 -87.21 55.18 9.49
N SER A 83 -88.53 55.27 9.56
CA SER A 83 -89.34 54.47 10.49
C SER A 83 -88.85 54.53 11.95
N ASN A 84 -88.38 55.71 12.37
CA ASN A 84 -87.86 55.98 13.71
C ASN A 84 -86.60 55.15 14.08
N SER A 85 -85.77 54.77 13.09
CA SER A 85 -84.47 54.14 13.31
C SER A 85 -83.46 54.51 12.23
N TRP A 86 -82.17 54.45 12.57
CA TRP A 86 -81.09 54.54 11.59
C TRP A 86 -80.97 53.22 10.81
N SER A 87 -80.71 53.32 9.51
CA SER A 87 -80.35 52.19 8.66
C SER A 87 -78.95 51.65 9.00
N ASP A 88 -78.67 50.42 8.59
CA ASP A 88 -77.29 49.97 8.41
C ASP A 88 -76.62 50.71 7.25
N CYS A 89 -75.33 50.42 7.02
CA CYS A 89 -74.62 50.96 5.87
C CYS A 89 -75.33 50.56 4.58
N LEU A 90 -75.83 51.55 3.85
CA LEU A 90 -76.41 51.35 2.53
C LEU A 90 -75.37 50.72 1.58
N GLY A 91 -75.57 49.44 1.21
CA GLY A 91 -74.88 48.79 0.08
C GLY A 91 -74.02 47.52 0.30
N THR A 92 -74.23 46.66 1.31
CA THR A 92 -73.44 45.40 1.47
C THR A 92 -74.27 44.11 1.26
N LEU A 93 -73.76 43.16 0.46
CA LEU A 93 -74.38 41.84 0.14
C LEU A 93 -73.68 40.70 0.92
N THR A 94 -74.41 39.63 1.32
CA THR A 94 -73.94 38.62 2.30
C THR A 94 -73.86 37.15 1.84
N SER A 95 -74.18 36.80 0.58
CA SER A 95 -74.15 35.40 0.08
C SER A 95 -73.39 35.28 -1.25
N PRO A 96 -72.55 34.24 -1.48
CA PRO A 96 -71.86 34.06 -2.75
C PRO A 96 -72.86 33.79 -3.89
N MET A 97 -72.76 34.59 -4.95
CA MET A 97 -73.65 34.52 -6.11
C MET A 97 -72.85 34.56 -7.40
N ILE A 98 -73.33 33.82 -8.39
CA ILE A 98 -72.87 33.83 -9.78
C ILE A 98 -74.07 34.13 -10.68
N SER A 99 -73.83 34.59 -11.90
CA SER A 99 -74.87 34.81 -12.93
C SER A 99 -74.89 33.72 -14.02
N GLY A 100 -73.88 32.84 -14.03
CA GLY A 100 -73.80 31.75 -14.99
C GLY A 100 -72.70 30.75 -14.64
N LEU A 101 -72.90 29.49 -15.04
CA LEU A 101 -72.01 28.35 -14.82
C LEU A 101 -71.85 27.59 -16.13
N ASN A 102 -70.61 27.32 -16.56
CA ASN A 102 -70.32 26.73 -17.87
C ASN A 102 -69.43 25.47 -17.78
N CYS A 103 -70.05 24.32 -17.51
CA CYS A 103 -69.33 23.04 -17.50
C CYS A 103 -68.85 22.58 -18.88
N ALA A 104 -69.45 23.05 -19.98
CA ALA A 104 -69.05 22.63 -21.33
C ALA A 104 -67.65 23.14 -21.71
N SER A 105 -67.20 24.22 -21.08
CA SER A 105 -65.85 24.78 -21.24
C SER A 105 -64.89 24.34 -20.12
N ALA A 106 -65.22 23.28 -19.38
CA ALA A 106 -64.33 22.75 -18.35
C ALA A 106 -63.03 22.21 -18.96
N THR A 107 -61.89 22.51 -18.34
CA THR A 107 -60.57 22.04 -18.79
C THR A 107 -59.97 21.07 -17.78
N GLN A 108 -59.41 19.96 -18.29
CA GLN A 108 -58.75 18.93 -17.51
C GLN A 108 -57.23 19.09 -17.57
N THR A 109 -56.55 18.92 -16.42
CA THR A 109 -55.09 18.83 -16.35
C THR A 109 -54.65 17.39 -16.09
N GLY A 110 -53.89 16.80 -17.02
CA GLY A 110 -53.37 15.44 -16.88
C GLY A 110 -54.33 14.36 -17.37
N SER A 111 -53.82 13.14 -17.51
CA SER A 111 -54.54 11.97 -18.02
C SER A 111 -55.00 11.07 -16.87
N VAL A 112 -56.20 10.49 -17.00
CA VAL A 112 -56.74 9.52 -16.05
C VAL A 112 -56.82 8.16 -16.74
N VAL A 113 -56.32 7.11 -16.12
CA VAL A 113 -56.25 5.75 -16.69
C VAL A 113 -57.02 4.77 -15.81
N SER A 114 -57.81 3.89 -16.42
CA SER A 114 -58.58 2.85 -15.73
C SER A 114 -57.68 2.00 -14.83
N GLY A 115 -58.10 1.75 -13.59
CA GLY A 115 -57.38 0.92 -12.62
C GLY A 115 -56.17 1.59 -11.95
N SER A 116 -55.80 2.82 -12.35
CA SER A 116 -54.69 3.56 -11.74
C SER A 116 -55.22 4.60 -10.75
N SER A 117 -54.61 4.71 -9.57
CA SER A 117 -54.96 5.76 -8.60
C SER A 117 -54.60 7.13 -9.17
N VAL A 118 -55.53 8.07 -9.13
CA VAL A 118 -55.37 9.43 -9.62
C VAL A 118 -54.83 10.33 -8.50
N ASN A 119 -53.73 11.03 -8.78
CA ASN A 119 -53.16 12.05 -7.92
C ASN A 119 -52.64 13.22 -8.78
N GLY A 120 -53.03 14.47 -8.45
CA GLY A 120 -52.58 15.67 -9.16
C GLY A 120 -53.34 16.05 -10.44
N VAL A 121 -54.52 15.47 -10.69
CA VAL A 121 -55.43 15.87 -11.79
C VAL A 121 -56.44 16.88 -11.27
N TYR A 122 -56.65 17.97 -12.02
CA TYR A 122 -57.61 19.02 -11.70
C TYR A 122 -58.58 19.26 -12.86
N ILE A 123 -59.78 19.71 -12.53
CA ILE A 123 -60.76 20.25 -13.48
C ILE A 123 -61.05 21.71 -13.14
N SER A 124 -60.94 22.59 -14.12
CA SER A 124 -61.31 24.01 -13.99
C SER A 124 -62.64 24.26 -14.70
N VAL A 125 -63.66 24.70 -13.96
CA VAL A 125 -65.01 24.99 -14.48
C VAL A 125 -65.28 26.51 -14.44
N PRO A 126 -65.45 27.19 -15.58
CA PRO A 126 -65.69 28.63 -15.61
C PRO A 126 -67.09 29.05 -15.14
N TYR A 127 -67.16 30.23 -14.52
CA TYR A 127 -68.40 30.92 -14.11
C TYR A 127 -68.36 32.43 -14.42
N THR A 128 -69.53 33.08 -14.44
CA THR A 128 -69.71 34.52 -14.68
C THR A 128 -70.44 35.22 -13.53
N GLY A 129 -70.29 36.54 -13.42
CA GLY A 129 -70.99 37.38 -12.44
C GLY A 129 -70.74 37.05 -10.97
N GLY A 130 -69.51 36.67 -10.61
CA GLY A 130 -69.14 36.45 -9.20
C GLY A 130 -69.19 37.76 -8.40
N ASN A 131 -69.47 37.67 -7.10
CA ASN A 131 -69.73 38.82 -6.24
C ASN A 131 -68.71 39.01 -5.09
N GLY A 132 -67.52 38.40 -5.18
CA GLY A 132 -66.44 38.68 -4.22
C GLY A 132 -66.52 37.91 -2.91
N ILE A 133 -67.52 37.04 -2.74
CA ILE A 133 -67.79 36.34 -1.48
C ILE A 133 -67.20 34.92 -1.50
N ALA A 134 -66.77 34.45 -0.33
CA ALA A 134 -66.21 33.12 -0.13
C ALA A 134 -67.24 31.99 -0.32
N TYR A 135 -66.79 30.85 -0.82
CA TYR A 135 -67.55 29.62 -0.95
C TYR A 135 -66.78 28.43 -0.37
N SER A 136 -67.52 27.45 0.16
CA SER A 136 -66.98 26.26 0.80
C SER A 136 -66.71 25.13 -0.18
N SER A 137 -65.90 24.15 0.24
CA SER A 137 -65.64 22.93 -0.53
C SER A 137 -66.89 22.06 -0.70
N GLN A 138 -66.93 21.28 -1.77
CA GLN A 138 -67.99 20.31 -2.06
C GLN A 138 -67.37 19.03 -2.62
N LEU A 139 -67.86 17.86 -2.21
CA LEU A 139 -67.44 16.56 -2.74
C LEU A 139 -68.50 16.01 -3.70
N ILE A 140 -68.06 15.55 -4.87
CA ILE A 140 -68.93 15.00 -5.92
C ILE A 140 -68.35 13.65 -6.36
N ASN A 141 -69.15 12.59 -6.30
CA ASN A 141 -68.77 11.27 -6.79
C ASN A 141 -69.02 11.16 -8.30
N SER A 142 -68.16 10.42 -9.00
CA SER A 142 -68.35 10.19 -10.44
C SER A 142 -69.51 9.23 -10.74
N THR A 143 -70.19 9.50 -11.85
CA THR A 143 -71.15 8.60 -12.50
C THR A 143 -70.64 8.22 -13.89
N GLY A 144 -71.19 7.16 -14.51
CA GLY A 144 -70.62 6.58 -15.73
C GLY A 144 -69.44 5.67 -15.38
N VAL A 145 -68.21 6.19 -15.42
CA VAL A 145 -67.05 5.52 -14.84
C VAL A 145 -66.97 5.83 -13.33
N THR A 146 -67.24 4.85 -12.49
CA THR A 146 -67.21 4.96 -11.02
C THR A 146 -65.80 4.81 -10.45
N GLY A 147 -65.59 5.31 -9.22
CA GLY A 147 -64.33 5.18 -8.48
C GLY A 147 -63.50 6.47 -8.42
N LEU A 148 -63.99 7.57 -9.01
CA LEU A 148 -63.40 8.90 -8.89
C LEU A 148 -64.26 9.81 -8.01
N THR A 149 -63.62 10.75 -7.33
CA THR A 149 -64.24 11.84 -6.61
C THR A 149 -63.64 13.17 -7.08
N ALA A 150 -64.49 14.17 -7.25
CA ALA A 150 -64.11 15.55 -7.53
C ALA A 150 -64.41 16.39 -6.29
N VAL A 151 -63.38 17.00 -5.72
CA VAL A 151 -63.50 17.89 -4.56
C VAL A 151 -63.32 19.33 -5.03
N LEU A 152 -64.38 20.13 -4.94
CA LEU A 152 -64.29 21.58 -5.12
C LEU A 152 -63.40 22.16 -4.02
N ASN A 153 -62.34 22.87 -4.41
CA ASN A 153 -61.50 23.60 -3.48
C ASN A 153 -62.25 24.85 -2.99
N SER A 154 -62.31 25.09 -1.67
CA SER A 154 -62.91 26.32 -1.13
C SER A 154 -62.18 27.56 -1.65
N GLY A 155 -62.89 28.66 -1.91
CA GLY A 155 -62.31 29.85 -2.51
C GLY A 155 -63.15 31.10 -2.33
N ILE A 156 -62.77 32.17 -3.02
CA ILE A 156 -63.51 33.43 -3.09
C ILE A 156 -63.94 33.66 -4.53
N LEU A 157 -65.18 34.05 -4.77
CA LEU A 157 -65.66 34.36 -6.11
C LEU A 157 -64.94 35.61 -6.64
N THR A 158 -64.24 35.52 -7.76
CA THR A 158 -63.80 36.69 -8.54
C THR A 158 -64.99 37.61 -8.86
N ASN A 159 -64.86 38.91 -8.60
CA ASN A 159 -65.87 39.89 -8.96
C ASN A 159 -66.04 39.99 -10.49
N GLY A 160 -67.27 39.92 -10.98
CA GLY A 160 -67.58 40.00 -12.41
C GLY A 160 -67.38 38.69 -13.16
N ASN A 161 -66.98 38.76 -14.44
CA ASN A 161 -66.84 37.59 -15.32
C ASN A 161 -65.41 37.03 -15.31
N GLY A 162 -65.26 35.73 -15.57
CA GLY A 162 -63.94 35.10 -15.78
C GLY A 162 -63.35 34.39 -14.55
N GLY A 163 -64.18 34.03 -13.57
CA GLY A 163 -63.75 33.18 -12.47
C GLY A 163 -63.86 31.68 -12.81
N ASN A 164 -63.12 30.84 -12.10
CA ASN A 164 -63.14 29.38 -12.26
C ASN A 164 -63.32 28.69 -10.90
N PHE A 165 -64.12 27.62 -10.88
CA PHE A 165 -64.13 26.62 -9.82
C PHE A 165 -63.07 25.56 -10.10
N ILE A 166 -62.22 25.27 -9.13
CA ILE A 166 -61.15 24.27 -9.27
C ILE A 166 -61.52 23.02 -8.48
N PHE A 167 -61.60 21.89 -9.17
CA PHE A 167 -61.86 20.58 -8.59
C PHE A 167 -60.58 19.74 -8.57
N THR A 168 -60.24 19.21 -7.40
CA THR A 168 -59.18 18.20 -7.25
C THR A 168 -59.78 16.81 -7.46
N ILE A 169 -59.18 16.02 -8.35
CA ILE A 169 -59.67 14.68 -8.71
C ILE A 169 -58.84 13.62 -8.00
N SER A 170 -59.50 12.68 -7.33
CA SER A 170 -58.85 11.56 -6.64
C SER A 170 -59.66 10.26 -6.75
N GLY A 171 -59.02 9.13 -6.47
CA GLY A 171 -59.64 7.80 -6.52
C GLY A 171 -59.06 6.90 -7.62
N THR A 172 -59.64 5.72 -7.80
CA THR A 172 -59.21 4.73 -8.80
C THR A 172 -60.41 4.36 -9.68
N PRO A 173 -60.43 4.76 -10.96
CA PRO A 173 -61.57 4.49 -11.84
C PRO A 173 -61.63 3.00 -12.20
N ILE A 174 -62.81 2.40 -12.13
CA ILE A 174 -63.01 0.94 -12.27
C ILE A 174 -63.16 0.51 -13.75
N GLY A 175 -63.10 1.46 -14.69
CA GLY A 175 -63.20 1.19 -16.13
C GLY A 175 -62.71 2.36 -16.97
N SER A 176 -62.74 2.22 -18.30
CA SER A 176 -62.49 3.29 -19.25
C SER A 176 -63.79 3.88 -19.80
N GLY A 177 -63.74 5.11 -20.29
CA GLY A 177 -64.92 5.84 -20.78
C GLY A 177 -65.04 7.23 -20.12
N VAL A 178 -66.25 7.76 -20.04
CA VAL A 178 -66.51 9.10 -19.52
C VAL A 178 -66.97 9.02 -18.06
N ALA A 179 -66.24 9.67 -17.15
CA ALA A 179 -66.66 9.93 -15.78
C ALA A 179 -67.37 11.28 -15.71
N SER A 180 -68.61 11.32 -15.24
CA SER A 180 -69.45 12.51 -15.19
C SER A 180 -69.69 12.97 -13.75
N PHE A 181 -69.59 14.28 -13.51
CA PHE A 181 -69.76 14.90 -12.19
C PHE A 181 -70.82 15.98 -12.27
N LEU A 182 -71.93 15.78 -11.54
CA LEU A 182 -73.00 16.77 -11.43
C LEU A 182 -72.63 17.81 -10.37
N PHE A 183 -72.36 19.04 -10.81
CA PHE A 183 -72.04 20.17 -9.95
C PHE A 183 -73.21 21.14 -9.87
N ALA A 184 -73.52 21.58 -8.65
CA ALA A 184 -74.55 22.57 -8.37
C ALA A 184 -74.01 23.67 -7.45
N PHE A 185 -74.26 24.93 -7.80
CA PHE A 185 -73.86 26.11 -7.04
C PHE A 185 -74.97 27.17 -7.09
N GLY A 186 -75.58 27.46 -5.94
CA GLY A 186 -76.79 28.28 -5.88
C GLY A 186 -77.94 27.66 -6.67
N SER A 187 -78.54 28.41 -7.60
CA SER A 187 -79.60 27.93 -8.50
C SER A 187 -79.08 27.30 -9.80
N TYR A 188 -77.77 27.27 -10.03
CA TYR A 188 -77.17 26.74 -11.25
C TYR A 188 -76.70 25.31 -11.03
N SER A 189 -76.92 24.45 -12.02
CA SER A 189 -76.34 23.10 -12.05
C SER A 189 -75.90 22.73 -13.46
N CYS A 190 -74.79 22.01 -13.57
CA CYS A 190 -74.33 21.42 -14.83
C CYS A 190 -73.44 20.20 -14.57
N THR A 191 -73.18 19.42 -15.62
CA THR A 191 -72.30 18.25 -15.55
C THR A 191 -71.00 18.54 -16.28
N PHE A 192 -69.86 18.35 -15.61
CA PHE A 192 -68.55 18.29 -16.27
C PHE A 192 -68.06 16.84 -16.33
N THR A 193 -67.16 16.56 -17.27
CA THR A 193 -66.70 15.19 -17.57
C THR A 193 -65.19 15.05 -17.55
N ILE A 194 -64.72 13.86 -17.16
CA ILE A 194 -63.33 13.43 -17.25
C ILE A 194 -63.27 12.21 -18.16
N ASN A 195 -62.38 12.24 -19.15
CA ASN A 195 -62.11 11.07 -19.98
C ASN A 195 -61.13 10.13 -19.24
N VAL A 196 -61.57 8.89 -19.01
CA VAL A 196 -60.76 7.82 -18.44
C VAL A 196 -60.28 6.90 -19.57
N ASN A 197 -58.98 6.94 -19.83
CA ASN A 197 -58.33 6.13 -20.84
C ASN A 197 -58.26 4.65 -20.40
N GLY A 198 -58.36 3.73 -21.36
CA GLY A 198 -58.13 2.30 -21.10
C GLY A 198 -56.70 2.02 -20.69
N ALA A 199 -56.50 1.11 -19.75
CA ALA A 199 -55.17 0.67 -19.34
C ALA A 199 -54.43 0.01 -20.52
N GLY A 200 -53.20 0.46 -20.75
CA GLY A 200 -52.26 -0.18 -21.64
C GLY A 200 -52.02 -1.61 -21.17
N ALA A 201 -52.11 -2.58 -22.08
CA ALA A 201 -51.72 -3.96 -21.86
C ALA A 201 -50.71 -4.34 -22.94
N VAL A 202 -49.68 -5.11 -22.56
CA VAL A 202 -48.71 -5.68 -23.51
C VAL A 202 -48.61 -7.18 -23.25
N SER A 203 -48.41 -7.96 -24.30
CA SER A 203 -48.30 -9.42 -24.20
C SER A 203 -46.92 -9.87 -23.75
N VAL A 204 -45.87 -9.19 -24.22
CA VAL A 204 -44.47 -9.47 -23.84
C VAL A 204 -43.72 -8.15 -23.72
N LEU A 205 -42.95 -8.02 -22.64
CA LEU A 205 -41.98 -6.94 -22.42
C LEU A 205 -40.57 -7.54 -22.54
N ASP A 206 -39.77 -7.05 -23.49
CA ASP A 206 -38.45 -7.60 -23.79
C ASP A 206 -37.33 -6.76 -23.15
N CYS A 207 -36.98 -7.11 -21.92
CA CYS A 207 -35.82 -6.51 -21.25
C CYS A 207 -34.48 -7.09 -21.73
N ALA A 208 -34.46 -8.33 -22.24
CA ALA A 208 -33.23 -8.99 -22.65
C ALA A 208 -32.67 -8.40 -23.95
N GLY A 209 -33.54 -8.03 -24.89
CA GLY A 209 -33.21 -7.30 -26.12
C GLY A 209 -33.17 -5.78 -25.98
N SER A 210 -33.20 -5.24 -24.75
CA SER A 210 -33.20 -3.79 -24.53
C SER A 210 -31.88 -3.13 -24.92
N THR A 211 -31.93 -1.93 -25.50
CA THR A 211 -30.74 -1.24 -26.03
C THR A 211 -30.29 -0.09 -25.11
N PRO A 212 -29.02 -0.12 -24.62
CA PRO A 212 -28.49 0.94 -23.76
C PRO A 212 -27.93 2.11 -24.55
N THR A 213 -28.12 3.34 -24.06
CA THR A 213 -27.38 4.54 -24.50
C THR A 213 -26.61 5.15 -23.32
N GLY A 214 -25.43 5.72 -23.59
CA GLY A 214 -24.56 6.35 -22.59
C GLY A 214 -23.79 5.36 -21.70
N THR A 215 -22.87 5.85 -20.87
CA THR A 215 -22.10 5.05 -19.90
C THR A 215 -22.35 5.55 -18.47
N LEU A 216 -22.08 4.72 -17.47
CA LEU A 216 -22.19 5.05 -16.05
C LEU A 216 -20.85 4.78 -15.38
N THR A 217 -20.41 5.70 -14.52
CA THR A 217 -19.16 5.58 -13.75
C THR A 217 -19.45 5.91 -12.30
N ALA A 218 -18.94 5.10 -11.36
CA ALA A 218 -19.18 5.30 -9.94
C ALA A 218 -18.69 6.69 -9.48
N GLY A 219 -19.50 7.36 -8.66
CA GLY A 219 -19.23 8.71 -8.16
C GLY A 219 -19.49 9.84 -9.16
N VAL A 220 -19.82 9.55 -10.43
CA VAL A 220 -20.10 10.55 -11.46
C VAL A 220 -21.60 10.62 -11.74
N ALA A 221 -22.18 11.82 -11.71
CA ALA A 221 -23.59 12.04 -12.06
C ALA A 221 -23.86 11.62 -13.52
N SER A 222 -24.87 10.77 -13.72
CA SER A 222 -25.23 10.28 -15.05
C SER A 222 -25.77 11.41 -15.93
N SER A 223 -25.29 11.50 -17.17
CA SER A 223 -25.76 12.48 -18.17
C SER A 223 -26.07 11.78 -19.49
N GLY A 224 -27.26 12.01 -20.05
CA GLY A 224 -27.67 11.44 -21.34
C GLY A 224 -27.84 9.92 -21.37
N VAL A 225 -28.02 9.27 -20.22
CA VAL A 225 -28.12 7.81 -20.11
C VAL A 225 -29.58 7.37 -20.24
N SER A 226 -29.83 6.37 -21.09
CA SER A 226 -31.18 5.81 -21.28
C SER A 226 -31.17 4.32 -21.63
N GLN A 227 -32.33 3.69 -21.49
CA GLN A 227 -32.59 2.30 -21.88
C GLN A 227 -33.88 2.22 -22.70
N THR A 228 -33.80 1.70 -23.91
CA THR A 228 -34.99 1.45 -24.74
C THR A 228 -35.43 0.00 -24.59
N VAL A 229 -36.68 -0.21 -24.17
CA VAL A 229 -37.27 -1.53 -23.93
C VAL A 229 -38.41 -1.75 -24.91
N SER A 230 -38.32 -2.82 -25.70
CA SER A 230 -39.35 -3.17 -26.69
C SER A 230 -40.45 -4.01 -26.06
N TYR A 231 -41.65 -3.97 -26.64
CA TYR A 231 -42.77 -4.81 -26.26
C TYR A 231 -43.59 -5.24 -27.48
N THR A 232 -44.38 -6.31 -27.32
CA THR A 232 -45.31 -6.81 -28.35
C THR A 232 -46.73 -6.94 -27.80
N GLY A 233 -47.72 -6.97 -28.70
CA GLY A 233 -49.13 -7.15 -28.35
C GLY A 233 -49.72 -6.03 -27.48
N GLY A 234 -49.26 -4.80 -27.70
CA GLY A 234 -49.83 -3.59 -27.12
C GLY A 234 -51.27 -3.37 -27.59
N ASN A 235 -52.13 -2.85 -26.71
CA ASN A 235 -53.57 -2.67 -26.98
C ASN A 235 -54.00 -1.22 -27.25
N GLY A 236 -53.08 -0.28 -27.46
CA GLY A 236 -53.41 1.15 -27.62
C GLY A 236 -53.66 1.93 -26.32
N GLY A 237 -53.71 1.24 -25.16
CA GLY A 237 -54.07 1.85 -23.89
C GLY A 237 -52.95 2.68 -23.24
N ALA A 238 -53.33 3.54 -22.29
CA ALA A 238 -52.44 4.45 -21.58
C ALA A 238 -51.71 3.77 -20.41
N TYR A 239 -50.49 4.20 -20.12
CA TYR A 239 -49.71 3.82 -18.95
C TYR A 239 -49.26 5.07 -18.17
N PRO A 240 -49.21 5.00 -16.82
CA PRO A 240 -48.74 6.10 -15.99
C PRO A 240 -47.22 6.26 -16.08
N SER A 241 -46.71 7.39 -15.59
CA SER A 241 -45.27 7.56 -15.41
C SER A 241 -44.73 6.55 -14.39
N GLN A 242 -43.46 6.17 -14.55
CA GLN A 242 -42.77 5.25 -13.65
C GLN A 242 -41.47 5.87 -13.13
N SER A 243 -41.11 5.49 -11.91
CA SER A 243 -39.82 5.82 -11.29
C SER A 243 -39.33 4.58 -10.55
N VAL A 244 -38.20 4.02 -10.99
CA VAL A 244 -37.67 2.74 -10.52
C VAL A 244 -36.23 2.94 -10.07
N SER A 245 -35.96 2.78 -8.78
CA SER A 245 -34.60 2.82 -8.25
C SER A 245 -33.82 1.55 -8.60
N SER A 246 -32.52 1.68 -8.81
CA SER A 246 -31.64 0.53 -9.06
C SER A 246 -31.43 -0.33 -7.81
N SER A 247 -31.35 -1.64 -8.03
CA SER A 247 -30.80 -2.62 -7.10
C SER A 247 -29.39 -3.03 -7.53
N GLY A 248 -28.56 -3.57 -6.62
CA GLY A 248 -27.16 -3.94 -6.88
C GLY A 248 -26.16 -2.78 -6.82
N VAL A 249 -26.51 -1.62 -7.39
CA VAL A 249 -25.76 -0.35 -7.23
C VAL A 249 -26.75 0.75 -6.85
N SER A 250 -26.59 1.38 -5.69
CA SER A 250 -27.48 2.46 -5.24
C SER A 250 -27.15 3.80 -5.92
N GLY A 251 -28.13 4.71 -5.94
CA GLY A 251 -27.94 6.09 -6.42
C GLY A 251 -28.39 6.36 -7.86
N LEU A 252 -28.98 5.38 -8.55
CA LEU A 252 -29.57 5.55 -9.89
C LEU A 252 -31.09 5.35 -9.86
N THR A 253 -31.80 6.09 -10.72
CA THR A 253 -33.26 5.97 -10.92
C THR A 253 -33.57 5.94 -12.42
N ALA A 254 -34.30 4.92 -12.87
CA ALA A 254 -34.86 4.84 -14.21
C ALA A 254 -36.28 5.43 -14.21
N SER A 255 -36.53 6.40 -15.09
CA SER A 255 -37.80 7.12 -15.17
C SER A 255 -38.43 6.99 -16.56
N LEU A 256 -39.73 6.68 -16.60
CA LEU A 256 -40.54 6.64 -17.82
C LEU A 256 -41.65 7.68 -17.71
N SER A 257 -41.79 8.54 -18.71
CA SER A 257 -42.91 9.49 -18.81
C SER A 257 -44.22 8.77 -19.12
N ALA A 258 -45.35 9.27 -18.62
CA ALA A 258 -46.65 8.71 -18.95
C ALA A 258 -46.91 8.76 -20.47
N GLY A 259 -47.60 7.75 -21.01
CA GLY A 259 -47.84 7.63 -22.44
C GLY A 259 -48.89 6.58 -22.77
N SER A 260 -48.92 6.12 -24.01
CA SER A 260 -49.75 4.99 -24.44
C SER A 260 -48.92 3.95 -25.16
N VAL A 261 -49.28 2.67 -25.00
CA VAL A 261 -48.67 1.62 -25.82
C VAL A 261 -49.28 1.65 -27.21
N ASN A 262 -48.46 1.51 -28.25
CA ASN A 262 -48.93 1.24 -29.61
C ASN A 262 -49.88 0.02 -29.65
N ASN A 263 -50.80 0.02 -30.62
CA ASN A 263 -51.54 -1.18 -30.97
C ASN A 263 -50.60 -2.13 -31.75
N GLY A 264 -50.30 -3.31 -31.20
CA GLY A 264 -49.24 -4.20 -31.69
C GLY A 264 -47.88 -3.96 -31.02
N SER A 265 -46.78 -4.01 -31.78
CA SER A 265 -45.42 -3.87 -31.22
C SER A 265 -45.01 -2.41 -31.05
N GLY A 266 -44.16 -2.14 -30.07
CA GLY A 266 -43.64 -0.80 -29.80
C GLY A 266 -42.44 -0.83 -28.86
N SER A 267 -42.02 0.35 -28.39
CA SER A 267 -40.96 0.48 -27.40
C SER A 267 -41.21 1.66 -26.46
N VAL A 268 -40.63 1.59 -25.26
CA VAL A 268 -40.59 2.67 -24.28
C VAL A 268 -39.15 3.00 -23.95
N VAL A 269 -38.89 4.27 -23.61
CA VAL A 269 -37.54 4.75 -23.27
C VAL A 269 -37.50 5.17 -21.81
N TYR A 270 -36.67 4.50 -21.02
CA TYR A 270 -36.37 4.88 -19.64
C TYR A 270 -35.15 5.79 -19.61
N ILE A 271 -35.27 6.98 -19.02
CA ILE A 271 -34.14 7.87 -18.75
C ILE A 271 -33.54 7.52 -17.39
N ILE A 272 -32.22 7.33 -17.33
CA ILE A 272 -31.52 6.98 -16.10
C ILE A 272 -30.80 8.21 -15.58
N SER A 273 -31.12 8.59 -14.33
CA SER A 273 -30.53 9.74 -13.62
C SER A 273 -29.92 9.32 -12.28
N GLY A 274 -29.05 10.17 -11.72
CA GLY A 274 -28.44 9.99 -10.39
C GLY A 274 -26.93 9.81 -10.40
N THR A 275 -26.33 9.55 -9.23
CA THR A 275 -24.89 9.33 -9.05
C THR A 275 -24.70 7.95 -8.42
N PRO A 276 -24.15 6.96 -9.14
CA PRO A 276 -24.01 5.61 -8.60
C PRO A 276 -22.93 5.58 -7.52
N SER A 277 -23.22 4.93 -6.39
CA SER A 277 -22.34 4.91 -5.21
C SER A 277 -21.10 4.02 -5.35
N SER A 278 -21.13 3.04 -6.25
CA SER A 278 -20.05 2.07 -6.46
C SER A 278 -20.07 1.52 -7.88
N ALA A 279 -18.97 0.92 -8.31
CA ALA A 279 -18.93 0.15 -9.54
C ALA A 279 -19.69 -1.18 -9.37
N GLY A 280 -20.19 -1.76 -10.47
CA GLY A 280 -20.92 -3.02 -10.44
C GLY A 280 -22.12 -3.04 -11.40
N THR A 281 -23.05 -3.96 -11.17
CA THR A 281 -24.25 -4.12 -12.01
C THR A 281 -25.47 -3.49 -11.33
N ALA A 282 -26.00 -2.42 -11.92
CA ALA A 282 -27.27 -1.81 -11.52
C ALA A 282 -28.43 -2.53 -12.22
N GLN A 283 -29.41 -3.03 -11.48
CA GLN A 283 -30.58 -3.74 -12.01
C GLN A 283 -31.87 -2.96 -11.75
N PHE A 284 -32.73 -2.84 -12.76
CA PHE A 284 -34.01 -2.14 -12.70
C PHE A 284 -35.14 -3.10 -13.04
N ALA A 285 -36.07 -3.31 -12.10
CA ALA A 285 -37.28 -4.11 -12.30
C ALA A 285 -38.43 -3.22 -12.74
N ILE A 286 -38.92 -3.41 -13.97
CA ILE A 286 -39.96 -2.57 -14.58
C ILE A 286 -41.23 -3.38 -14.84
N THR A 287 -42.38 -2.69 -14.86
CA THR A 287 -43.67 -3.30 -15.20
C THR A 287 -44.42 -2.40 -16.17
N LEU A 288 -44.77 -2.89 -17.35
CA LEU A 288 -45.55 -2.15 -18.34
C LEU A 288 -46.74 -3.01 -18.77
N GLY A 289 -47.94 -2.45 -18.69
CA GLY A 289 -49.18 -3.08 -19.16
C GLY A 289 -49.39 -4.53 -18.69
N GLY A 290 -49.14 -4.81 -17.42
CA GLY A 290 -49.32 -6.13 -16.79
C GLY A 290 -48.16 -7.10 -16.96
N SER A 291 -47.17 -6.80 -17.82
CA SER A 291 -45.95 -7.60 -17.98
C SER A 291 -44.78 -6.97 -17.21
N SER A 292 -44.00 -7.80 -16.50
CA SER A 292 -42.83 -7.36 -15.72
C SER A 292 -41.55 -8.04 -16.22
N CYS A 293 -40.45 -7.31 -16.25
CA CYS A 293 -39.11 -7.85 -16.49
C CYS A 293 -38.04 -6.95 -15.84
N SER A 294 -36.77 -7.35 -15.88
CA SER A 294 -35.65 -6.53 -15.39
C SER A 294 -34.56 -6.37 -16.44
N PHE A 295 -33.99 -5.17 -16.56
CA PHE A 295 -32.79 -4.92 -17.35
C PHE A 295 -31.64 -4.47 -16.43
N THR A 296 -30.40 -4.64 -16.90
CA THR A 296 -29.18 -4.30 -16.15
C THR A 296 -28.32 -3.27 -16.85
N ARG A 297 -27.61 -2.46 -16.08
CA ARG A 297 -26.61 -1.50 -16.55
C ARG A 297 -25.30 -1.69 -15.79
N THR A 298 -24.19 -1.77 -16.52
CA THR A 298 -22.86 -1.79 -15.90
C THR A 298 -22.45 -0.38 -15.49
N VAL A 299 -21.99 -0.24 -14.24
CA VAL A 299 -21.35 0.97 -13.69
C VAL A 299 -19.85 0.72 -13.61
N ASN A 300 -19.08 1.50 -14.37
CA ASN A 300 -17.63 1.41 -14.44
C ASN A 300 -16.97 1.94 -13.15
N SER A 301 -15.82 1.39 -12.80
CA SER A 301 -14.97 1.96 -11.73
C SER A 301 -14.35 3.29 -12.19
N PRO A 302 -14.16 4.26 -11.29
CA PRO A 302 -13.50 5.50 -11.64
C PRO A 302 -12.02 5.22 -11.97
N SER A 303 -11.54 5.74 -13.10
CA SER A 303 -10.16 5.50 -13.55
C SER A 303 -9.16 6.07 -12.55
N ALA A 304 -8.07 5.34 -12.29
CA ALA A 304 -6.91 5.87 -11.59
C ALA A 304 -6.19 6.87 -12.49
N THR A 305 -6.04 8.12 -12.04
CA THR A 305 -5.38 9.20 -12.79
C THR A 305 -4.29 9.84 -11.95
N VAL A 306 -3.26 10.36 -12.62
CA VAL A 306 -2.14 11.09 -12.02
C VAL A 306 -1.88 12.36 -12.83
N THR A 307 -1.34 13.41 -12.21
CA THR A 307 -0.96 14.64 -12.94
C THR A 307 0.39 14.52 -13.62
N SER A 308 1.33 13.74 -13.06
CA SER A 308 2.61 13.47 -13.70
C SER A 308 3.23 12.15 -13.26
N LEU A 309 4.09 11.59 -14.13
CA LEU A 309 4.99 10.48 -13.83
C LEU A 309 6.42 10.99 -13.89
N ASN A 310 7.27 10.60 -12.93
CA ASN A 310 8.67 10.97 -12.89
C ASN A 310 9.59 9.75 -13.03
N CYS A 311 9.70 9.23 -14.25
CA CYS A 311 10.60 8.11 -14.55
C CYS A 311 12.08 8.42 -14.27
N SER A 312 12.50 9.69 -14.32
CA SER A 312 13.90 10.08 -14.08
C SER A 312 14.33 9.92 -12.62
N SER A 313 13.39 10.05 -11.68
CA SER A 313 13.58 9.72 -10.26
C SER A 313 13.21 8.28 -9.93
N GLY A 314 12.94 7.45 -10.94
CA GLY A 314 12.61 6.04 -10.74
C GLY A 314 13.77 5.29 -10.11
N SER A 315 13.47 4.36 -9.21
CA SER A 315 14.47 3.52 -8.55
C SER A 315 14.26 2.05 -8.93
N TYR A 316 15.31 1.24 -8.82
CA TYR A 316 15.24 -0.18 -9.13
C TYR A 316 16.22 -0.98 -8.27
N SER A 317 15.82 -2.23 -7.99
CA SER A 317 16.63 -3.20 -7.24
C SER A 317 16.43 -4.59 -7.85
N PRO A 318 17.49 -5.32 -8.21
CA PRO A 318 18.91 -4.98 -8.09
C PRO A 318 19.37 -3.83 -9.02
N SER A 319 20.47 -3.16 -8.67
CA SER A 319 20.98 -1.91 -9.30
C SER A 319 21.59 -2.05 -10.70
N SER A 320 21.63 -3.25 -11.28
CA SER A 320 21.97 -3.46 -12.68
C SER A 320 21.45 -4.81 -13.18
N ALA A 321 21.15 -4.88 -14.47
CA ALA A 321 20.98 -6.15 -15.19
C ALA A 321 22.27 -6.47 -15.95
N ASN A 322 22.54 -7.74 -16.21
CA ASN A 322 23.70 -8.18 -16.99
C ASN A 322 23.22 -8.92 -18.23
N GLN A 323 23.85 -8.64 -19.38
CA GLN A 323 23.58 -9.34 -20.63
C GLN A 323 23.64 -10.86 -20.43
N ASN A 324 22.71 -11.59 -21.04
CA ASN A 324 22.58 -13.05 -20.99
C ASN A 324 22.38 -13.66 -19.59
N VAL A 325 22.13 -12.85 -18.56
CA VAL A 325 21.83 -13.32 -17.20
C VAL A 325 20.36 -13.04 -16.88
N ALA A 326 19.65 -14.04 -16.34
CA ALA A 326 18.28 -13.84 -15.87
C ALA A 326 18.24 -12.73 -14.81
N TYR A 327 17.36 -11.76 -15.00
CA TYR A 327 17.10 -10.64 -14.11
C TYR A 327 15.71 -10.82 -13.50
N THR A 328 15.59 -10.55 -12.21
CA THR A 328 14.31 -10.39 -11.52
C THR A 328 14.50 -9.28 -10.50
N GLY A 329 13.75 -8.20 -10.64
CA GLY A 329 13.88 -7.02 -9.81
C GLY A 329 12.58 -6.23 -9.70
N THR A 330 12.58 -5.25 -8.82
CA THR A 330 11.48 -4.31 -8.62
C THR A 330 11.91 -2.92 -9.03
N ALA A 331 11.05 -2.19 -9.74
CA ALA A 331 11.23 -0.78 -10.05
C ALA A 331 10.09 0.06 -9.46
N THR A 332 10.42 1.23 -8.92
CA THR A 332 9.45 2.18 -8.37
C THR A 332 9.45 3.46 -9.19
N ILE A 333 8.29 3.89 -9.68
CA ILE A 333 8.13 5.10 -10.49
C ILE A 333 7.31 6.12 -9.69
N PRO A 334 7.92 7.23 -9.24
CA PRO A 334 7.19 8.30 -8.55
C PRO A 334 6.16 8.97 -9.44
N TYR A 335 5.04 9.38 -8.84
CA TYR A 335 3.98 10.17 -9.47
C TYR A 335 3.48 11.29 -8.54
N THR A 336 2.80 12.28 -9.14
CA THR A 336 2.08 13.33 -8.41
C THR A 336 0.60 13.39 -8.79
N GLY A 337 -0.23 14.01 -7.94
CA GLY A 337 -1.66 14.23 -8.19
C GLY A 337 -2.48 12.96 -8.39
N GLY A 338 -2.12 11.86 -7.71
CA GLY A 338 -2.94 10.66 -7.64
C GLY A 338 -4.31 10.95 -7.04
N ASN A 339 -5.34 10.31 -7.59
CA ASN A 339 -6.73 10.58 -7.25
C ASN A 339 -7.34 9.64 -6.18
N GLY A 340 -6.53 8.80 -5.53
CA GLY A 340 -7.00 7.88 -4.49
C GLY A 340 -7.60 6.56 -5.00
N ASN A 341 -7.75 6.38 -6.32
CA ASN A 341 -8.42 5.21 -6.87
C ASN A 341 -7.49 3.99 -6.98
N SER A 342 -8.09 2.80 -6.89
CA SER A 342 -7.41 1.52 -7.14
C SER A 342 -7.17 1.29 -8.63
N TYR A 343 -6.10 0.57 -8.94
CA TYR A 343 -5.73 0.15 -10.29
C TYR A 343 -5.29 -1.32 -10.29
N SER A 344 -5.63 -2.02 -11.36
CA SER A 344 -5.26 -3.43 -11.56
C SER A 344 -3.80 -3.58 -11.97
N ALA A 345 -3.29 -4.81 -11.88
CA ALA A 345 -2.02 -5.15 -12.49
C ALA A 345 -2.05 -4.83 -14.00
N GLY A 346 -0.92 -4.37 -14.53
CA GLY A 346 -0.79 -4.02 -15.94
C GLY A 346 -0.39 -5.21 -16.81
N ALA A 347 -0.51 -5.05 -18.13
CA ALA A 347 0.14 -5.94 -19.07
C ALA A 347 1.67 -5.78 -19.02
N GLY A 348 2.40 -6.80 -19.47
CA GLY A 348 3.86 -6.75 -19.57
C GLY A 348 4.33 -5.75 -20.62
N ILE A 349 5.25 -4.86 -20.23
CA ILE A 349 5.91 -3.88 -21.10
C ILE A 349 7.28 -4.43 -21.46
N SER A 350 7.45 -4.83 -22.72
CA SER A 350 8.75 -5.29 -23.23
C SER A 350 9.76 -4.15 -23.31
N SER A 351 11.01 -4.41 -22.93
CA SER A 351 12.09 -3.44 -23.04
C SER A 351 12.48 -3.18 -24.49
N THR A 352 12.87 -1.93 -24.77
CA THR A 352 13.47 -1.47 -26.04
C THR A 352 14.91 -1.01 -25.82
N GLY A 353 15.72 -0.87 -26.88
CA GLY A 353 17.17 -0.64 -26.77
C GLY A 353 17.90 -1.95 -26.46
N VAL A 354 17.76 -2.46 -25.24
CA VAL A 354 18.13 -3.83 -24.87
C VAL A 354 16.86 -4.66 -24.66
N THR A 355 16.61 -5.64 -25.51
CA THR A 355 15.42 -6.51 -25.45
C THR A 355 15.63 -7.70 -24.51
N GLY A 356 14.55 -8.38 -24.14
CA GLY A 356 14.58 -9.59 -23.30
C GLY A 356 14.14 -9.38 -21.85
N LEU A 357 13.79 -8.14 -21.46
CA LEU A 357 13.19 -7.82 -20.17
C LEU A 357 11.72 -7.40 -20.36
N THR A 358 10.91 -7.66 -19.34
CA THR A 358 9.50 -7.26 -19.28
C THR A 358 9.21 -6.61 -17.94
N ALA A 359 8.64 -5.40 -17.95
CA ALA A 359 8.17 -4.70 -16.77
C ALA A 359 6.65 -4.86 -16.63
N THR A 360 6.16 -5.32 -15.48
CA THR A 360 4.74 -5.53 -15.21
C THR A 360 4.31 -4.72 -14.00
N LEU A 361 3.32 -3.83 -14.18
CA LEU A 361 2.75 -3.03 -13.09
C LEU A 361 2.04 -3.94 -12.09
N GLN A 362 2.33 -3.78 -10.81
CA GLN A 362 1.65 -4.47 -9.73
C GLN A 362 0.35 -3.74 -9.35
N ALA A 363 -0.73 -4.47 -9.07
CA ALA A 363 -2.00 -3.88 -8.64
C ALA A 363 -1.82 -3.06 -7.36
N GLY A 364 -2.57 -1.97 -7.21
CA GLY A 364 -2.44 -1.08 -6.05
C GLY A 364 -3.53 -0.03 -5.96
N THR A 365 -3.36 0.91 -5.03
CA THR A 365 -4.22 2.09 -4.87
C THR A 365 -3.37 3.33 -4.88
N LEU A 366 -3.77 4.35 -5.63
CA LEU A 366 -3.06 5.62 -5.65
C LEU A 366 -3.21 6.32 -4.31
N ASN A 367 -2.15 6.96 -3.84
CA ASN A 367 -2.26 7.96 -2.78
C ASN A 367 -2.99 9.18 -3.34
N SER A 368 -3.78 9.86 -2.49
CA SER A 368 -4.23 11.22 -2.79
C SER A 368 -3.03 12.16 -2.76
N GLY A 369 -2.57 12.63 -3.93
CA GLY A 369 -1.35 13.43 -4.06
C GLY A 369 -0.16 12.64 -4.60
N ALA A 370 0.99 12.67 -3.91
CA ALA A 370 2.22 12.02 -4.38
C ALA A 370 2.33 10.56 -3.89
N GLY A 371 2.93 9.70 -4.73
CA GLY A 371 3.15 8.30 -4.39
C GLY A 371 4.05 7.60 -5.40
N ASN A 372 4.14 6.27 -5.34
CA ASN A 372 4.97 5.45 -6.22
C ASN A 372 4.16 4.33 -6.87
N LEU A 373 4.33 4.11 -8.17
CA LEU A 373 3.91 2.89 -8.85
C LEU A 373 5.03 1.84 -8.70
N THR A 374 4.65 0.58 -8.51
CA THR A 374 5.61 -0.53 -8.39
C THR A 374 5.50 -1.47 -9.59
N TYR A 375 6.63 -1.74 -10.23
CA TYR A 375 6.76 -2.67 -11.34
C TYR A 375 7.67 -3.84 -10.94
N THR A 376 7.32 -5.05 -11.36
CA THR A 376 8.26 -6.18 -11.39
C THR A 376 8.90 -6.24 -12.76
N ILE A 377 10.23 -6.31 -12.82
CA ILE A 377 10.98 -6.46 -14.05
C ILE A 377 11.62 -7.85 -14.07
N SER A 378 11.35 -8.64 -15.10
CA SER A 378 11.90 -9.98 -15.25
C SER A 378 12.30 -10.31 -16.67
N GLY A 379 13.24 -11.24 -16.85
CA GLY A 379 13.64 -11.77 -18.16
C GLY A 379 15.15 -11.91 -18.29
N THR A 380 15.65 -12.16 -19.50
CA THR A 380 17.08 -12.27 -19.79
C THR A 380 17.45 -11.28 -20.89
N PRO A 381 18.19 -10.20 -20.59
CA PRO A 381 18.50 -9.21 -21.60
C PRO A 381 19.53 -9.77 -22.59
N ILE A 382 19.30 -9.64 -23.89
CA ILE A 382 20.15 -10.25 -24.92
C ILE A 382 21.33 -9.37 -25.37
N GLY A 383 21.36 -8.11 -24.91
CA GLY A 383 22.36 -7.11 -25.25
C GLY A 383 22.88 -6.37 -24.01
N SER A 384 23.87 -5.51 -24.21
CA SER A 384 24.32 -4.51 -23.23
C SER A 384 23.95 -3.10 -23.70
N GLY A 385 23.81 -2.15 -22.77
CA GLY A 385 23.37 -0.79 -23.06
C GLY A 385 22.26 -0.38 -22.11
N THR A 386 21.23 0.30 -22.60
CA THR A 386 20.09 0.74 -21.78
C THR A 386 18.81 0.05 -22.24
N ALA A 387 18.17 -0.70 -21.34
CA ALA A 387 16.83 -1.21 -21.51
C ALA A 387 15.82 -0.12 -21.14
N ASN A 388 14.94 0.24 -22.07
CA ASN A 388 13.94 1.30 -21.90
C ASN A 388 12.52 0.73 -21.87
N PHE A 389 11.72 1.17 -20.91
CA PHE A 389 10.33 0.78 -20.73
C PHE A 389 9.44 2.00 -20.91
N ALA A 390 8.53 1.95 -21.89
CA ALA A 390 7.55 3.00 -22.13
C ALA A 390 6.40 2.87 -21.12
N ILE A 391 6.52 3.60 -20.00
CA ILE A 391 5.55 3.58 -18.93
C ILE A 391 4.37 4.48 -19.32
N THR A 392 3.17 3.92 -19.33
CA THR A 392 1.91 4.65 -19.51
C THR A 392 0.98 4.34 -18.34
N PHE A 393 0.53 5.38 -17.64
CA PHE A 393 -0.39 5.22 -16.51
C PHE A 393 -1.19 6.50 -16.26
N GLY A 394 -2.48 6.36 -15.99
CA GLY A 394 -3.34 7.45 -15.54
C GLY A 394 -3.40 8.68 -16.47
N GLY A 395 -3.27 8.47 -17.79
CA GLY A 395 -3.27 9.50 -18.82
C GLY A 395 -1.88 10.06 -19.18
N GLN A 396 -0.85 9.72 -18.39
CA GLN A 396 0.52 10.21 -18.57
C GLN A 396 1.45 9.13 -19.12
N SER A 397 2.56 9.56 -19.71
CA SER A 397 3.61 8.67 -20.22
C SER A 397 5.01 9.17 -19.88
N CYS A 398 5.94 8.24 -19.63
CA CYS A 398 7.37 8.53 -19.52
C CYS A 398 8.20 7.28 -19.86
N THR A 399 9.51 7.45 -20.07
CA THR A 399 10.43 6.34 -20.33
C THR A 399 11.25 6.05 -19.09
N PHE A 400 11.16 4.84 -18.57
CA PHE A 400 12.01 4.35 -17.49
C PHE A 400 13.19 3.56 -18.07
N SER A 401 14.39 3.80 -17.56
CA SER A 401 15.63 3.26 -18.13
C SER A 401 16.37 2.41 -17.10
N LEU A 402 16.75 1.19 -17.49
CA LEU A 402 17.53 0.23 -16.72
C LEU A 402 18.84 -0.08 -17.46
N PRO A 403 20.02 0.24 -16.89
CA PRO A 403 21.29 -0.12 -17.52
C PRO A 403 21.52 -1.64 -17.49
N VAL A 404 22.01 -2.15 -18.62
CA VAL A 404 22.41 -3.54 -18.82
C VAL A 404 23.91 -3.59 -19.13
N THR A 405 24.68 -4.20 -18.24
CA THR A 405 26.14 -4.33 -18.40
C THR A 405 26.47 -5.46 -19.37
N ALA A 406 27.52 -5.28 -20.18
CA ALA A 406 28.03 -6.33 -21.07
C ALA A 406 28.50 -7.54 -20.27
N ALA A 407 28.13 -8.73 -20.74
CA ALA A 407 28.64 -9.97 -20.18
C ALA A 407 30.11 -10.10 -20.58
N ILE A 408 30.95 -10.52 -19.63
CA ILE A 408 32.29 -10.98 -19.98
C ILE A 408 32.18 -12.41 -20.51
N THR A 409 32.89 -12.71 -21.60
CA THR A 409 33.02 -14.08 -22.10
C THR A 409 34.22 -14.72 -21.41
N ILE A 410 33.97 -15.69 -20.54
CA ILE A 410 35.03 -16.52 -19.95
C ILE A 410 35.54 -17.47 -21.03
N PRO A 411 36.85 -17.53 -21.34
CA PRO A 411 37.32 -18.43 -22.38
C PRO A 411 37.01 -19.91 -22.07
N THR A 412 36.79 -20.74 -23.10
CA THR A 412 36.47 -22.17 -22.96
C THR A 412 37.55 -22.99 -22.24
N SER A 413 38.79 -22.51 -22.21
CA SER A 413 39.94 -23.15 -21.58
C SER A 413 40.10 -22.87 -20.08
N ILE A 414 39.16 -22.15 -19.44
CA ILE A 414 39.18 -21.89 -18.00
C ILE A 414 37.78 -21.98 -17.38
N THR A 415 37.70 -22.56 -16.19
CA THR A 415 36.51 -22.55 -15.34
C THR A 415 36.89 -22.01 -13.96
N LEU A 416 36.14 -21.04 -13.44
CA LEU A 416 36.36 -20.46 -12.12
C LEU A 416 35.58 -21.26 -11.06
N ALA A 417 36.10 -21.32 -9.85
CA ALA A 417 35.43 -21.96 -8.72
C ALA A 417 34.13 -21.22 -8.36
N GLN A 418 33.19 -21.94 -7.77
CA GLN A 418 31.86 -21.44 -7.39
C GLN A 418 31.77 -21.14 -5.88
N ASN A 419 30.74 -20.41 -5.46
CA ASN A 419 30.33 -20.18 -4.07
C ASN A 419 31.50 -19.81 -3.15
N ARG A 420 32.18 -18.69 -3.44
CA ARG A 420 33.32 -18.22 -2.64
C ARG A 420 32.86 -17.28 -1.54
N VAL A 421 33.62 -17.23 -0.46
CA VAL A 421 33.28 -16.43 0.73
C VAL A 421 34.54 -15.69 1.20
N HIS A 422 34.38 -14.42 1.53
CA HIS A 422 35.35 -13.65 2.30
C HIS A 422 34.68 -13.25 3.62
N LEU A 423 35.37 -13.53 4.72
CA LEU A 423 34.88 -13.28 6.07
C LEU A 423 35.55 -12.03 6.64
N ILE A 424 34.74 -11.18 7.24
CA ILE A 424 35.14 -10.02 8.02
C ILE A 424 34.79 -10.37 9.47
N ALA A 425 35.78 -10.38 10.36
CA ALA A 425 35.52 -10.62 11.77
C ALA A 425 35.17 -9.29 12.46
N SER A 426 33.96 -9.20 13.02
CA SER A 426 33.48 -8.03 13.74
C SER A 426 32.68 -8.46 14.96
N ILE A 427 33.13 -8.06 16.14
CA ILE A 427 32.66 -8.61 17.41
C ILE A 427 32.55 -7.48 18.43
N TYR A 428 31.42 -7.41 19.12
CA TYR A 428 31.32 -6.70 20.39
C TYR A 428 30.47 -7.51 21.33
N ASP A 429 31.08 -7.96 22.41
CA ASP A 429 30.39 -8.73 23.43
C ASP A 429 31.03 -8.50 24.80
N GLN A 430 30.17 -8.35 25.79
CA GLN A 430 30.55 -8.10 27.17
C GLN A 430 30.00 -9.15 28.13
N ASP A 431 29.02 -9.95 27.71
CA ASP A 431 28.34 -10.99 28.48
C ASP A 431 28.20 -12.26 27.64
N TYR A 432 29.34 -12.75 27.12
CA TYR A 432 29.45 -13.88 26.18
C TYR A 432 29.49 -15.25 26.85
N LEU A 433 29.57 -15.33 28.19
CA LEU A 433 29.53 -16.57 28.95
C LEU A 433 28.21 -16.72 29.74
N PRO A 434 27.66 -17.95 29.85
CA PRO A 434 28.13 -19.17 29.22
C PRO A 434 27.84 -19.19 27.71
N TYR A 435 28.87 -19.54 26.91
CA TYR A 435 28.68 -19.67 25.47
C TYR A 435 27.73 -20.83 25.14
N THR A 436 26.67 -20.54 24.39
CA THR A 436 25.76 -21.54 23.84
C THR A 436 25.89 -21.60 22.33
N ALA A 437 26.06 -22.81 21.79
CA ALA A 437 26.13 -23.01 20.35
C ALA A 437 24.81 -22.60 19.67
N PRO A 438 24.86 -21.80 18.59
CA PRO A 438 23.66 -21.28 17.95
C PRO A 438 22.84 -22.38 17.24
N THR A 439 21.53 -22.37 17.44
CA THR A 439 20.58 -23.26 16.76
C THR A 439 19.83 -22.60 15.60
N VAL A 440 19.99 -21.28 15.45
CA VAL A 440 19.34 -20.43 14.44
C VAL A 440 20.38 -19.78 13.51
N PRO A 441 19.98 -19.26 12.34
CA PRO A 441 20.88 -18.47 11.49
C PRO A 441 21.47 -17.27 12.24
N ALA A 442 22.66 -16.83 11.81
CA ALA A 442 23.33 -15.69 12.41
C ALA A 442 22.49 -14.41 12.33
N SER A 443 22.58 -13.55 13.34
CA SER A 443 21.90 -12.26 13.37
C SER A 443 22.79 -11.14 13.89
N THR A 444 22.38 -9.90 13.62
CA THR A 444 23.00 -8.68 14.17
C THR A 444 22.41 -8.25 15.51
N ASN A 445 21.52 -9.07 16.10
CA ASN A 445 20.89 -8.73 17.37
C ASN A 445 21.86 -8.99 18.51
N VAL A 446 21.79 -8.16 19.55
CA VAL A 446 22.46 -8.42 20.82
C VAL A 446 21.70 -9.50 21.57
N GLN A 447 22.41 -10.44 22.15
CA GLN A 447 21.87 -11.57 22.89
C GLN A 447 22.69 -11.77 24.16
N ALA A 448 22.16 -11.25 25.28
CA ALA A 448 22.75 -11.50 26.59
C ALA A 448 22.83 -13.01 26.89
N ALA A 449 24.01 -13.52 27.31
CA ALA A 449 24.15 -14.91 27.72
C ALA A 449 23.49 -15.14 29.10
N ASP A 450 24.01 -14.50 30.14
CA ASP A 450 23.42 -14.49 31.48
C ASP A 450 23.13 -13.07 32.03
N GLY A 451 23.47 -12.03 31.27
CA GLY A 451 23.29 -10.62 31.62
C GLY A 451 24.35 -10.04 32.55
N SER A 452 25.43 -10.79 32.85
CA SER A 452 26.56 -10.35 33.67
C SER A 452 27.80 -10.15 32.82
N ASN A 453 28.46 -9.00 32.96
CA ASN A 453 29.63 -8.74 32.13
C ASN A 453 30.87 -9.56 32.55
N GLU A 454 31.62 -10.10 31.58
CA GLU A 454 32.95 -10.66 31.81
C GLU A 454 34.01 -9.58 32.07
N ALA A 455 35.11 -10.00 32.69
CA ALA A 455 36.25 -9.14 32.99
C ALA A 455 36.92 -8.54 31.74
N ILE A 456 36.85 -9.25 30.60
CA ILE A 456 37.43 -8.83 29.32
C ILE A 456 36.30 -8.63 28.32
N THR A 457 36.13 -7.41 27.84
CA THR A 457 35.23 -7.10 26.72
C THR A 457 35.89 -7.50 25.41
N ILE A 458 35.19 -8.30 24.59
CA ILE A 458 35.62 -8.59 23.23
C ILE A 458 35.16 -7.45 22.35
N ASN A 459 36.09 -6.72 21.73
CA ASN A 459 35.76 -5.55 20.90
C ASN A 459 36.68 -5.49 19.67
N VAL A 460 36.21 -6.07 18.57
CA VAL A 460 36.89 -6.14 17.29
C VAL A 460 36.02 -5.46 16.24
N GLN A 461 36.51 -4.39 15.62
CA GLN A 461 35.81 -3.77 14.48
C GLN A 461 36.27 -4.43 13.18
N GLY A 462 35.37 -5.16 12.52
CA GLY A 462 35.60 -5.65 11.17
C GLY A 462 35.50 -4.53 10.15
N THR A 463 36.46 -4.42 9.23
CA THR A 463 36.44 -3.39 8.19
C THR A 463 36.79 -3.93 6.81
N LEU A 464 36.19 -3.33 5.78
CA LEU A 464 36.62 -3.47 4.40
C LEU A 464 36.95 -2.08 3.85
N THR A 465 38.22 -1.85 3.53
CA THR A 465 38.73 -0.54 3.12
C THR A 465 38.45 -0.26 1.64
N THR A 466 38.70 0.98 1.21
CA THR A 466 38.63 1.37 -0.21
C THR A 466 39.79 0.84 -1.04
N THR A 467 40.93 0.51 -0.41
CA THR A 467 42.01 -0.24 -1.07
C THR A 467 41.60 -1.69 -1.32
N GLY A 468 40.72 -2.21 -0.47
CA GLY A 468 40.20 -3.56 -0.56
C GLY A 468 41.18 -4.63 -0.09
N VAL A 469 40.76 -5.87 -0.25
CA VAL A 469 41.52 -7.08 0.07
C VAL A 469 41.69 -7.91 -1.19
N THR A 470 42.91 -8.40 -1.40
CA THR A 470 43.21 -9.34 -2.47
C THR A 470 42.74 -10.74 -2.09
N VAL A 471 41.89 -11.31 -2.94
CA VAL A 471 41.35 -12.67 -2.78
C VAL A 471 41.76 -13.55 -3.96
N ARG A 472 41.85 -14.85 -3.73
CA ARG A 472 42.12 -15.86 -4.77
C ARG A 472 40.82 -16.56 -5.15
N ILE A 473 40.54 -16.66 -6.45
CA ILE A 473 39.45 -17.49 -6.98
C ILE A 473 40.11 -18.70 -7.66
N PRO A 474 39.98 -19.92 -7.11
CA PRO A 474 40.55 -21.11 -7.73
C PRO A 474 40.00 -21.33 -9.14
N VAL A 475 40.80 -21.92 -10.02
CA VAL A 475 40.42 -22.19 -11.41
C VAL A 475 40.91 -23.56 -11.88
N THR A 476 40.20 -24.10 -12.86
CA THR A 476 40.67 -25.21 -13.70
C THR A 476 40.98 -24.67 -15.08
N ALA A 477 42.26 -24.58 -15.43
CA ALA A 477 42.73 -24.11 -16.73
C ALA A 477 43.32 -25.27 -17.55
N THR A 478 42.93 -25.40 -18.82
CA THR A 478 43.39 -26.49 -19.72
C THR A 478 44.33 -26.03 -20.81
N ALA A 479 44.46 -24.72 -21.03
CA ALA A 479 45.35 -24.12 -22.02
C ALA A 479 45.82 -22.73 -21.54
N SER A 480 46.67 -22.08 -22.34
CA SER A 480 47.08 -20.70 -22.11
C SER A 480 46.16 -19.73 -22.84
N ASN A 481 45.68 -18.70 -22.14
CA ASN A 481 44.88 -17.62 -22.71
C ASN A 481 44.89 -16.39 -21.78
N THR A 482 44.08 -15.39 -22.09
CA THR A 482 43.83 -14.22 -21.23
C THR A 482 42.40 -14.23 -20.73
N LEU A 483 42.23 -14.13 -19.41
CA LEU A 483 40.93 -13.88 -18.79
C LEU A 483 40.63 -12.37 -18.85
N PRO A 484 39.49 -11.95 -19.43
CA PRO A 484 39.11 -10.54 -19.47
C PRO A 484 38.91 -9.93 -18.07
N ALA A 485 39.09 -8.62 -17.97
CA ALA A 485 38.78 -7.87 -16.76
C ALA A 485 37.29 -7.97 -16.41
N TYR A 486 36.97 -7.95 -15.12
CA TYR A 486 35.62 -8.04 -14.60
C TYR A 486 35.42 -7.12 -13.40
N SER A 487 34.20 -6.65 -13.22
CA SER A 487 33.78 -5.98 -11.99
C SER A 487 32.29 -6.18 -11.76
N THR A 488 31.89 -6.36 -10.51
CA THR A 488 30.51 -6.41 -10.04
C THR A 488 30.40 -5.66 -8.73
N THR A 489 29.30 -4.94 -8.51
CA THR A 489 29.12 -4.08 -7.33
C THR A 489 27.73 -4.29 -6.74
N VAL A 490 27.66 -4.40 -5.41
CA VAL A 490 26.42 -4.58 -4.65
C VAL A 490 26.40 -3.59 -3.50
N ASN A 491 25.22 -3.06 -3.15
CA ASN A 491 25.05 -2.22 -1.98
C ASN A 491 24.91 -3.07 -0.71
N VAL A 492 25.65 -2.71 0.33
CA VAL A 492 25.47 -3.20 1.70
C VAL A 492 24.61 -2.17 2.45
N PRO A 493 23.43 -2.57 2.95
CA PRO A 493 22.51 -1.65 3.59
C PRO A 493 23.03 -1.17 4.95
N ALA A 494 22.60 0.03 5.36
CA ALA A 494 23.02 0.71 6.58
C ALA A 494 22.78 -0.10 7.87
N ASN A 495 21.78 -0.97 7.92
CA ASN A 495 21.49 -1.78 9.10
C ASN A 495 22.52 -2.91 9.32
N LEU A 496 23.37 -3.19 8.33
CA LEU A 496 24.47 -4.16 8.41
C LEU A 496 25.83 -3.49 8.62
N THR A 497 25.86 -2.17 8.86
CA THR A 497 27.09 -1.43 9.15
C THR A 497 27.06 -0.83 10.55
N GLU A 498 28.23 -0.71 11.17
CA GLU A 498 28.33 -0.19 12.52
C GLU A 498 28.05 1.32 12.60
N ASP A 499 28.42 2.06 11.56
CA ASP A 499 28.23 3.51 11.46
C ASP A 499 26.83 3.92 10.96
N GLY A 500 25.97 2.96 10.60
CA GLY A 500 24.66 3.22 10.03
C GLY A 500 24.73 3.84 8.62
N ILE A 501 25.86 3.74 7.92
CA ILE A 501 26.04 4.27 6.57
C ILE A 501 26.13 3.11 5.56
N SER A 502 25.21 3.09 4.59
CA SER A 502 25.26 2.12 3.49
C SER A 502 26.50 2.32 2.63
N ARG A 503 27.14 1.22 2.18
CA ARG A 503 28.33 1.24 1.32
C ARG A 503 28.16 0.31 0.14
N ASN A 504 28.75 0.67 -0.99
CA ASN A 504 28.85 -0.27 -2.10
C ASN A 504 30.10 -1.12 -1.92
N VAL A 505 30.00 -2.41 -2.21
CA VAL A 505 31.13 -3.35 -2.23
C VAL A 505 31.29 -3.86 -3.64
N THR A 506 32.53 -3.85 -4.12
CA THR A 506 32.91 -4.24 -5.47
C THR A 506 33.84 -5.44 -5.43
N LEU A 507 33.54 -6.48 -6.20
CA LEU A 507 34.47 -7.54 -6.58
C LEU A 507 34.98 -7.22 -7.98
N SER A 508 36.29 -7.20 -8.16
CA SER A 508 36.88 -6.91 -9.46
C SER A 508 38.19 -7.66 -9.69
N TRP A 509 38.53 -7.88 -10.95
CA TRP A 509 39.87 -8.29 -11.36
C TRP A 509 40.25 -7.64 -12.68
N THR A 510 41.53 -7.30 -12.83
CA THR A 510 42.07 -6.84 -14.10
C THR A 510 42.24 -8.04 -15.05
N SER A 511 42.41 -7.75 -16.33
CA SER A 511 42.75 -8.76 -17.33
C SER A 511 44.02 -9.50 -16.91
N GLN A 512 44.00 -10.83 -16.96
CA GLN A 512 45.07 -11.69 -16.44
C GLN A 512 45.37 -12.83 -17.40
N ALA A 513 46.65 -13.02 -17.74
CA ALA A 513 47.10 -14.20 -18.46
C ALA A 513 47.04 -15.44 -17.56
N TYR A 514 46.70 -16.58 -18.13
CA TYR A 514 46.74 -17.88 -17.46
C TYR A 514 47.32 -18.95 -18.38
N THR A 515 47.77 -20.04 -17.77
CA THR A 515 48.26 -21.26 -18.45
C THR A 515 47.57 -22.49 -17.84
N SER A 516 47.83 -23.68 -18.37
CA SER A 516 47.35 -24.94 -17.77
C SER A 516 47.91 -25.21 -16.36
N ALA A 517 48.96 -24.49 -15.95
CA ALA A 517 49.51 -24.55 -14.60
C ALA A 517 48.81 -23.61 -13.61
N THR A 518 48.02 -22.63 -14.10
CA THR A 518 47.33 -21.66 -13.24
C THR A 518 46.29 -22.35 -12.36
N LYS A 519 46.39 -22.14 -11.04
CA LYS A 519 45.50 -22.73 -10.04
C LYS A 519 44.45 -21.76 -9.48
N TYR A 520 44.69 -20.46 -9.63
CA TYR A 520 43.74 -19.42 -9.23
C TYR A 520 43.97 -18.15 -10.06
N ILE A 521 42.96 -17.30 -10.12
CA ILE A 521 43.11 -15.89 -10.49
C ILE A 521 43.12 -15.03 -9.23
N THR A 522 43.66 -13.81 -9.37
CA THR A 522 43.62 -12.81 -8.31
C THR A 522 42.46 -11.86 -8.55
N ALA A 523 41.66 -11.60 -7.52
CA ALA A 523 40.60 -10.59 -7.53
C ALA A 523 40.73 -9.68 -6.30
N THR A 524 40.02 -8.56 -6.30
CA THR A 524 39.97 -7.60 -5.22
C THR A 524 38.53 -7.39 -4.78
N ILE A 525 38.29 -7.44 -3.49
CA ILE A 525 37.02 -7.01 -2.88
C ILE A 525 37.30 -5.68 -2.20
N ALA A 526 36.57 -4.63 -2.54
CA ALA A 526 36.80 -3.28 -2.00
C ALA A 526 35.47 -2.58 -1.68
N SER A 527 35.49 -1.74 -0.65
CA SER A 527 34.38 -0.82 -0.37
C SER A 527 34.50 0.43 -1.26
N VAL A 528 33.38 1.01 -1.66
CA VAL A 528 33.28 2.18 -2.53
C VAL A 528 32.61 3.33 -1.78
N GLY A 529 33.18 4.53 -1.89
CA GLY A 529 32.68 5.74 -1.25
C GLY A 529 33.03 5.87 0.24
N GLY A 530 33.80 4.94 0.81
CA GLY A 530 34.28 4.98 2.19
C GLY A 530 34.66 3.60 2.71
N VAL A 531 35.22 3.52 3.91
CA VAL A 531 35.42 2.23 4.61
C VAL A 531 34.05 1.66 4.98
N LEU A 532 33.86 0.36 4.74
CA LEU A 532 32.73 -0.39 5.29
C LEU A 532 33.12 -0.88 6.67
N ASN A 533 32.41 -0.40 7.68
CA ASN A 533 32.53 -0.86 9.06
C ASN A 533 31.44 -1.92 9.29
N ALA A 534 31.81 -3.19 9.30
CA ALA A 534 30.86 -4.29 9.48
C ALA A 534 30.22 -4.20 10.87
N LYS A 535 28.96 -4.64 11.01
CA LYS A 535 28.25 -4.53 12.30
C LYS A 535 29.01 -5.30 13.36
N LYS A 536 29.19 -4.76 14.56
CA LYS A 536 29.79 -5.55 15.63
C LYS A 536 28.80 -6.61 16.09
N LEU A 537 29.14 -7.88 15.89
CA LEU A 537 28.27 -8.99 16.21
C LEU A 537 28.47 -9.45 17.66
N ASP A 538 27.37 -9.91 18.25
CA ASP A 538 27.34 -10.63 19.51
C ASP A 538 27.85 -12.07 19.32
N LEU A 539 28.58 -12.64 20.29
CA LEU A 539 29.20 -13.96 20.12
C LEU A 539 28.15 -15.08 20.08
N ASN A 540 27.08 -14.96 20.86
CA ASN A 540 26.01 -15.95 20.95
C ASN A 540 25.02 -15.86 19.78
N ALA A 541 24.90 -14.72 19.12
CA ALA A 541 23.99 -14.54 17.97
C ALA A 541 24.70 -14.49 16.61
N GLY A 542 25.98 -14.10 16.57
CA GLY A 542 26.69 -13.69 15.35
C GLY A 542 27.31 -14.82 14.52
N LEU A 543 27.43 -16.03 15.07
CA LEU A 543 28.06 -17.15 14.35
C LEU A 543 27.06 -17.90 13.45
N GLY A 544 25.84 -18.11 13.95
CA GLY A 544 24.79 -18.88 13.29
C GLY A 544 25.03 -20.40 13.27
N ASN A 545 23.95 -21.16 13.10
CA ASN A 545 23.97 -22.63 13.06
C ASN A 545 24.76 -23.23 11.88
N ASP A 546 24.97 -22.45 10.81
CA ASP A 546 25.77 -22.83 9.65
C ASP A 546 27.25 -22.39 9.76
N THR A 547 27.61 -21.67 10.82
CA THR A 547 28.94 -21.10 11.08
C THR A 547 29.43 -20.12 10.00
N LEU A 548 28.53 -19.57 9.17
CA LEU A 548 28.89 -18.63 8.10
C LEU A 548 28.78 -17.17 8.52
N GLY A 549 28.13 -16.88 9.65
CA GLY A 549 27.83 -15.53 10.07
C GLY A 549 26.82 -14.80 9.17
N VAL A 550 26.73 -13.49 9.34
CA VAL A 550 25.74 -12.63 8.67
C VAL A 550 26.19 -12.30 7.25
N LEU A 551 25.29 -12.41 6.26
CA LEU A 551 25.57 -12.04 4.88
C LEU A 551 25.56 -10.51 4.70
N LEU A 552 26.69 -9.92 4.32
CA LEU A 552 26.80 -8.49 4.01
C LEU A 552 26.52 -8.19 2.54
N ALA A 553 27.16 -8.93 1.63
CA ALA A 553 27.03 -8.75 0.20
C ALA A 553 27.11 -10.08 -0.55
N SER A 554 26.35 -10.21 -1.65
CA SER A 554 26.41 -11.35 -2.56
C SER A 554 26.72 -10.88 -3.97
N LEU A 555 28.00 -10.96 -4.35
CA LEU A 555 28.54 -10.46 -5.61
C LEU A 555 28.49 -11.56 -6.67
N VAL A 556 27.75 -11.36 -7.75
CA VAL A 556 27.59 -12.36 -8.82
C VAL A 556 28.75 -12.25 -9.82
N TYR A 557 29.33 -13.37 -10.26
CA TYR A 557 30.31 -13.41 -11.34
C TYR A 557 30.15 -14.65 -12.25
N PRO A 558 30.50 -14.56 -13.55
CA PRO A 558 30.46 -15.70 -14.45
C PRO A 558 31.64 -16.65 -14.21
N TYR A 559 31.39 -17.96 -14.20
CA TYR A 559 32.41 -18.95 -13.90
C TYR A 559 32.79 -19.86 -15.07
N ASN A 560 32.08 -19.81 -16.20
CA ASN A 560 32.40 -20.59 -17.40
C ASN A 560 31.94 -19.89 -18.71
N ASN A 561 32.33 -20.46 -19.85
CA ASN A 561 32.00 -19.93 -21.19
C ASN A 561 30.50 -20.06 -21.57
N ALA A 562 29.70 -20.76 -20.78
CA ALA A 562 28.25 -20.84 -20.98
C ALA A 562 27.49 -19.73 -20.22
N TYR A 563 28.21 -18.71 -19.73
CA TYR A 563 27.67 -17.58 -18.96
C TYR A 563 26.96 -17.99 -17.66
N ASN A 564 27.23 -19.20 -17.15
CA ASN A 564 26.73 -19.58 -15.85
C ASN A 564 27.39 -18.69 -14.79
N THR A 565 26.57 -18.22 -13.86
CA THR A 565 27.01 -17.33 -12.79
C THR A 565 27.03 -18.06 -11.46
N THR A 566 27.81 -17.51 -10.54
CA THR A 566 27.96 -17.97 -9.16
C THR A 566 28.16 -16.74 -8.27
N THR A 567 28.15 -16.92 -6.95
CA THR A 567 28.35 -15.83 -5.99
C THR A 567 29.72 -15.86 -5.33
N TYR A 568 30.25 -14.67 -5.10
CA TYR A 568 31.25 -14.37 -4.08
C TYR A 568 30.55 -13.64 -2.94
N GLN A 569 30.50 -14.22 -1.75
CA GLN A 569 29.83 -13.64 -0.60
C GLN A 569 30.85 -12.92 0.27
N VAL A 570 30.50 -11.73 0.75
CA VAL A 570 31.19 -11.07 1.86
C VAL A 570 30.31 -11.24 3.08
N ARG A 571 30.87 -11.82 4.14
CA ARG A 571 30.13 -12.18 5.36
C ARG A 571 30.83 -11.62 6.59
N ASP A 572 30.02 -11.25 7.57
CA ASP A 572 30.44 -10.80 8.89
C ASP A 572 30.32 -11.96 9.88
N ILE A 573 31.31 -12.18 10.74
CA ILE A 573 31.34 -13.33 11.64
C ILE A 573 31.86 -12.96 13.03
N SER A 574 31.22 -13.49 14.08
CA SER A 574 31.63 -13.24 15.46
C SER A 574 32.83 -14.10 15.93
N GLY A 575 33.25 -15.05 15.12
CA GLY A 575 34.32 -16.01 15.44
C GLY A 575 33.80 -17.36 15.92
N ILE A 576 34.65 -18.38 15.80
CA ILE A 576 34.38 -19.75 16.23
C ILE A 576 35.08 -19.95 17.58
N PRO A 577 34.32 -20.14 18.67
CA PRO A 577 34.91 -20.40 19.98
C PRO A 577 35.72 -21.69 20.04
N ASP A 578 36.81 -21.66 20.81
CA ASP A 578 37.59 -22.86 21.15
C ASP A 578 36.71 -23.95 21.77
N LYS A 579 37.17 -25.20 21.69
CA LYS A 579 36.49 -26.35 22.31
C LYS A 579 36.23 -26.13 23.80
N MET A 580 37.13 -25.45 24.51
CA MET A 580 37.04 -25.17 25.95
C MET A 580 36.74 -23.70 26.26
N PHE A 581 36.16 -22.93 25.32
CA PHE A 581 35.88 -21.51 25.50
C PHE A 581 34.98 -21.26 26.73
N GLY A 582 35.47 -20.47 27.70
CA GLY A 582 34.78 -20.20 28.96
C GLY A 582 34.62 -21.39 29.91
N MET A 583 35.24 -22.54 29.61
CA MET A 583 35.19 -23.75 30.42
C MET A 583 36.50 -23.95 31.18
N ALA A 584 36.39 -24.40 32.43
CA ALA A 584 37.56 -24.69 33.26
C ALA A 584 38.38 -25.86 32.70
N ASP A 585 39.69 -25.65 32.58
CA ASP A 585 40.66 -26.72 32.35
C ASP A 585 40.91 -27.55 33.63
N ASN A 586 41.80 -28.54 33.58
CA ASN A 586 42.08 -29.39 34.76
C ASN A 586 42.83 -28.66 35.89
N THR A 587 43.25 -27.40 35.71
CA THR A 587 43.76 -26.54 36.79
C THR A 587 42.63 -25.77 37.49
N GLY A 588 41.42 -25.78 36.92
CA GLY A 588 40.28 -24.97 37.36
C GLY A 588 40.23 -23.58 36.72
N ASN A 589 41.11 -23.28 35.76
CA ASN A 589 41.12 -21.99 35.07
C ASN A 589 40.16 -21.99 33.89
N SER A 590 39.15 -21.11 33.90
CA SER A 590 38.14 -20.98 32.85
C SER A 590 38.49 -19.98 31.73
N THR A 591 39.62 -19.29 31.81
CA THR A 591 40.02 -18.27 30.83
C THR A 591 41.22 -18.69 29.98
N SER A 592 41.87 -19.81 30.32
CA SER A 592 43.02 -20.35 29.60
C SER A 592 42.71 -20.78 28.16
N HIS A 593 41.42 -20.90 27.81
CA HIS A 593 40.92 -21.34 26.51
C HIS A 593 40.01 -20.32 25.81
N ASN A 594 40.08 -19.03 26.17
CA ASN A 594 39.24 -18.00 25.54
C ASN A 594 39.77 -17.59 24.16
N MET A 595 39.79 -18.54 23.21
CA MET A 595 40.22 -18.30 21.83
C MET A 595 39.05 -18.27 20.85
N LEU A 596 39.13 -17.37 19.87
CA LEU A 596 38.21 -17.24 18.75
C LEU A 596 38.96 -17.42 17.42
N TYR A 597 38.45 -18.33 16.57
CA TYR A 597 39.02 -18.66 15.27
C TYR A 597 38.12 -18.23 14.11
N LEU A 598 38.66 -18.23 12.89
CA LEU A 598 37.87 -18.01 11.67
C LEU A 598 38.00 -19.20 10.71
N PRO A 599 36.93 -19.53 9.95
CA PRO A 599 37.04 -20.42 8.81
C PRO A 599 37.90 -19.81 7.71
N VAL A 600 38.71 -20.64 7.05
CA VAL A 600 39.42 -20.31 5.83
C VAL A 600 39.36 -21.49 4.86
N THR A 601 39.07 -21.24 3.59
CA THR A 601 39.12 -22.30 2.57
C THR A 601 40.56 -22.45 2.06
N GLY A 602 41.14 -23.63 2.26
CA GLY A 602 42.50 -23.95 1.81
C GLY A 602 42.60 -24.13 0.29
N GLU A 603 43.83 -24.22 -0.22
CA GLU A 603 44.11 -24.52 -1.63
C GLU A 603 43.55 -25.88 -2.10
N ASP A 604 43.27 -26.79 -1.17
CA ASP A 604 42.62 -28.08 -1.42
C ASP A 604 41.09 -27.99 -1.52
N GLY A 605 40.51 -26.80 -1.27
CA GLY A 605 39.07 -26.56 -1.26
C GLY A 605 38.36 -26.92 0.04
N ASN A 606 39.05 -27.50 1.02
CA ASN A 606 38.47 -27.82 2.33
C ASN A 606 38.44 -26.58 3.24
N THR A 607 37.58 -26.60 4.27
CA THR A 607 37.52 -25.52 5.26
C THR A 607 38.41 -25.87 6.45
N TRP A 608 39.30 -24.95 6.81
CA TRP A 608 40.24 -25.07 7.91
C TRP A 608 40.03 -23.91 8.90
N LEU A 609 40.61 -24.01 10.09
CA LEU A 609 40.78 -22.84 10.96
C LEU A 609 41.99 -22.02 10.54
N ASN A 610 41.84 -20.70 10.58
CA ASN A 610 42.85 -19.74 10.15
C ASN A 610 44.09 -19.69 11.05
N ASN A 611 43.99 -20.03 12.34
CA ASN A 611 45.11 -20.10 13.30
C ASN A 611 45.29 -21.48 13.97
N ASN A 612 46.51 -21.73 14.50
CA ASN A 612 46.81 -22.93 15.29
C ASN A 612 45.96 -22.83 16.57
N LEU A 613 45.48 -23.97 17.08
CA LEU A 613 44.80 -23.95 18.38
C LEU A 613 45.73 -23.36 19.45
N GLY A 614 45.22 -22.47 20.30
CA GLY A 614 45.99 -21.69 21.27
C GLY A 614 46.87 -20.56 20.74
N ALA A 615 46.76 -20.15 19.47
CA ALA A 615 47.53 -19.01 18.96
C ALA A 615 47.14 -17.68 19.65
N HIS A 616 48.11 -16.81 19.90
CA HIS A 616 47.89 -15.52 20.55
C HIS A 616 47.01 -14.57 19.71
N TYR A 617 47.00 -14.70 18.39
CA TYR A 617 46.08 -13.94 17.54
C TYR A 617 44.60 -14.33 17.76
N ALA A 618 44.36 -15.55 18.24
CA ALA A 618 43.02 -16.05 18.54
C ALA A 618 42.64 -15.82 20.02
N ASP A 619 43.60 -15.64 20.93
CA ASP A 619 43.37 -15.48 22.36
C ASP A 619 42.84 -14.08 22.70
N THR A 620 41.58 -14.01 23.16
CA THR A 620 40.90 -12.77 23.54
C THR A 620 41.55 -12.04 24.72
N ASN A 621 42.35 -12.74 25.53
CA ASN A 621 43.04 -12.17 26.68
C ASN A 621 44.44 -11.64 26.33
N HIS A 622 44.94 -11.91 25.11
CA HIS A 622 46.27 -11.50 24.69
C HIS A 622 46.23 -10.12 24.03
N ALA A 623 47.24 -9.26 24.30
CA ALA A 623 47.31 -7.91 23.72
C ALA A 623 47.41 -7.87 22.18
N SER A 624 47.78 -9.00 21.57
CA SER A 624 47.85 -9.18 20.11
C SER A 624 46.60 -9.85 19.53
N PHE A 625 45.51 -9.97 20.29
CA PHE A 625 44.25 -10.52 19.81
C PHE A 625 43.82 -9.80 18.52
N ASN A 626 43.76 -10.56 17.43
CA ASN A 626 43.27 -10.11 16.15
C ASN A 626 42.85 -11.37 15.37
N PRO A 627 41.58 -11.78 15.48
CA PRO A 627 41.14 -13.06 14.94
C PRO A 627 41.25 -13.14 13.42
N ALA A 628 41.33 -11.99 12.72
CA ALA A 628 41.55 -11.93 11.28
C ALA A 628 43.02 -12.07 10.86
N GLN A 629 43.96 -11.90 11.79
CA GLN A 629 45.39 -12.04 11.53
C GLN A 629 45.79 -13.53 11.52
N GLN A 630 46.59 -13.92 10.52
CA GLN A 630 47.29 -15.21 10.48
C GLN A 630 48.81 -14.97 10.61
N ALA A 631 49.60 -16.05 10.66
CA ALA A 631 51.05 -15.93 10.73
C ALA A 631 51.61 -15.04 9.61
N THR A 632 52.44 -14.05 9.96
CA THR A 632 53.11 -13.20 8.96
C THR A 632 54.37 -13.83 8.39
N SER A 633 54.93 -14.83 9.08
CA SER A 633 56.09 -15.62 8.62
C SER A 633 56.13 -16.98 9.31
N ALA A 634 57.03 -17.86 8.87
CA ALA A 634 57.25 -19.16 9.51
C ALA A 634 57.64 -19.04 11.00
N THR A 635 58.33 -17.97 11.38
CA THR A 635 58.85 -17.77 12.74
C THR A 635 57.97 -16.87 13.60
N ASP A 636 56.77 -16.50 13.12
CA ASP A 636 55.82 -15.69 13.88
C ASP A 636 55.24 -16.45 15.09
N HIS A 637 55.86 -16.23 16.26
CA HIS A 637 55.52 -16.91 17.51
C HIS A 637 54.10 -16.66 18.01
N LEU A 638 53.46 -15.55 17.59
CA LEU A 638 52.07 -15.25 17.95
C LEU A 638 51.10 -16.24 17.28
N ALA A 639 51.52 -16.92 16.21
CA ALA A 639 50.74 -17.89 15.47
C ALA A 639 51.13 -19.36 15.76
N TYR A 640 52.07 -19.62 16.69
CA TYR A 640 52.57 -20.98 16.94
C TYR A 640 51.54 -21.88 17.66
N GLY A 641 50.70 -21.31 18.54
CA GLY A 641 49.66 -22.07 19.25
C GLY A 641 50.16 -23.08 20.29
N SER A 642 49.23 -23.75 20.96
CA SER A 642 49.50 -24.73 22.01
C SER A 642 50.06 -26.05 21.47
N LEU A 643 50.64 -26.87 22.35
CA LEU A 643 51.32 -28.13 22.02
C LEU A 643 50.59 -29.35 22.60
N PHE A 644 49.65 -29.89 21.84
CA PHE A 644 48.77 -31.00 22.21
C PHE A 644 49.45 -32.37 22.09
N GLN A 645 49.20 -33.25 23.06
CA GLN A 645 49.60 -34.66 22.98
C GLN A 645 48.55 -35.49 22.24
N TRP A 646 49.00 -36.49 21.46
CA TRP A 646 48.11 -37.27 20.60
C TRP A 646 47.03 -37.99 21.41
N GLY A 647 45.77 -37.76 21.06
CA GLY A 647 44.62 -38.39 21.71
C GLY A 647 44.12 -37.69 22.97
N ARG A 648 44.69 -36.54 23.33
CA ARG A 648 44.27 -35.76 24.48
C ARG A 648 43.25 -34.69 24.13
N LYS A 649 42.31 -34.44 25.05
CA LYS A 649 41.47 -33.24 25.00
C LYS A 649 42.27 -32.02 25.48
N PRO A 650 41.82 -30.78 25.17
CA PRO A 650 42.38 -29.58 25.75
C PRO A 650 42.06 -29.59 27.25
N ASP A 651 43.10 -29.70 28.08
CA ASP A 651 42.94 -29.83 29.54
C ASP A 651 43.98 -29.02 30.33
N GLY A 652 44.74 -28.18 29.63
CA GLY A 652 45.77 -27.28 30.16
C GLY A 652 47.20 -27.80 29.97
N HIS A 653 47.41 -29.08 29.66
CA HIS A 653 48.74 -29.65 29.43
C HIS A 653 49.49 -29.06 28.24
N GLU A 654 48.74 -28.59 27.25
CA GLU A 654 49.20 -28.09 25.97
C GLU A 654 49.66 -26.63 26.02
N LEU A 655 49.29 -25.90 27.07
CA LEU A 655 49.43 -24.45 27.11
C LEU A 655 50.91 -24.04 27.18
N ILE A 656 51.31 -23.16 26.27
CA ILE A 656 52.66 -22.62 26.14
C ILE A 656 52.60 -21.09 26.14
N THR A 657 53.41 -20.46 26.96
CA THR A 657 53.65 -19.01 26.89
C THR A 657 54.77 -18.73 25.89
N ARG A 658 54.48 -17.93 24.86
CA ARG A 658 55.45 -17.52 23.83
C ARG A 658 55.84 -16.05 24.00
N THR A 659 57.14 -15.75 24.04
CA THR A 659 57.63 -14.36 24.13
C THR A 659 58.45 -13.94 22.93
N SER A 660 58.99 -14.89 22.17
CA SER A 660 59.69 -14.63 20.90
C SER A 660 59.68 -15.88 20.03
N ALA A 661 60.19 -15.76 18.80
CA ALA A 661 60.40 -16.90 17.89
C ALA A 661 61.30 -18.01 18.44
N THR A 662 62.09 -17.73 19.48
CA THR A 662 63.08 -18.66 20.05
C THR A 662 62.86 -18.95 21.53
N THR A 663 61.87 -18.30 22.16
CA THR A 663 61.67 -18.33 23.61
C THR A 663 60.23 -18.70 23.92
N SER A 664 60.07 -19.90 24.45
CA SER A 664 58.80 -20.52 24.80
C SER A 664 58.93 -21.16 26.18
N THR A 665 57.89 -21.07 27.01
CA THR A 665 57.85 -21.69 28.34
C THR A 665 56.55 -22.46 28.54
N THR A 666 56.63 -23.59 29.24
CA THR A 666 55.48 -24.44 29.52
C THR A 666 54.68 -23.86 30.68
N VAL A 667 53.35 -23.75 30.54
CA VAL A 667 52.50 -23.23 31.61
C VAL A 667 52.40 -24.24 32.76
N ASN A 668 52.22 -25.52 32.44
CA ASN A 668 52.07 -26.60 33.41
C ASN A 668 53.26 -27.56 33.41
N GLY A 669 53.43 -28.25 34.55
CA GLY A 669 54.51 -29.19 34.81
C GLY A 669 54.45 -30.48 33.99
N THR A 670 55.16 -31.51 34.46
CA THR A 670 55.22 -32.82 33.78
C THR A 670 54.92 -33.96 34.75
N THR A 671 54.44 -35.08 34.21
CA THR A 671 54.20 -36.32 34.94
C THR A 671 54.68 -37.51 34.11
N PHE A 672 55.01 -38.62 34.77
CA PHE A 672 55.23 -39.92 34.10
C PHE A 672 53.97 -40.81 34.16
N THR A 673 52.93 -40.38 34.87
CA THR A 673 51.67 -41.11 34.98
C THR A 673 50.93 -41.08 33.65
N GLN A 674 50.80 -42.24 33.00
CA GLN A 674 50.09 -42.37 31.73
C GLN A 674 48.58 -42.46 31.99
N SER A 675 47.79 -41.61 31.33
CA SER A 675 46.33 -41.66 31.37
C SER A 675 45.73 -40.99 30.14
N ALA A 676 44.78 -41.66 29.48
CA ALA A 676 44.06 -41.11 28.33
C ALA A 676 43.15 -39.92 28.69
N ASN A 677 42.75 -39.83 29.97
CA ASN A 677 41.87 -38.79 30.51
C ASN A 677 42.40 -38.35 31.88
N PRO A 678 43.50 -37.58 31.94
CA PRO A 678 44.02 -37.09 33.21
C PRO A 678 43.03 -36.16 33.89
N THR A 679 43.09 -36.11 35.22
CA THR A 679 42.36 -35.14 36.05
C THR A 679 43.23 -33.92 36.40
N ASP A 680 44.47 -33.89 35.93
CA ASP A 680 45.43 -32.79 36.07
C ASP A 680 45.83 -32.23 34.70
N ALA A 681 46.47 -31.08 34.69
CA ALA A 681 46.97 -30.42 33.49
C ALA A 681 48.46 -30.72 33.23
N LEU A 682 49.02 -31.80 33.78
CA LEU A 682 50.43 -32.12 33.62
C LEU A 682 50.68 -32.76 32.25
N PHE A 683 51.81 -32.42 31.65
CA PHE A 683 52.24 -33.05 30.40
C PHE A 683 52.85 -34.42 30.65
N ILE A 684 52.38 -35.42 29.92
CA ILE A 684 52.77 -36.81 30.14
C ILE A 684 54.07 -37.09 29.39
N LYS A 685 55.15 -37.27 30.13
CA LYS A 685 56.44 -37.68 29.57
C LYS A 685 56.45 -39.16 29.26
N TYR A 686 57.32 -39.54 28.34
CA TYR A 686 57.66 -40.92 28.09
C TYR A 686 58.42 -41.50 29.30
N GLY A 687 57.80 -42.46 29.98
CA GLY A 687 58.35 -43.13 31.18
C GLY A 687 58.94 -44.52 30.91
N GLY A 688 59.16 -44.88 29.64
CA GLY A 688 59.48 -46.25 29.20
C GLY A 688 58.23 -47.05 28.78
N GLY A 689 58.42 -48.11 27.97
CA GLY A 689 57.33 -48.97 27.47
C GLY A 689 56.89 -48.64 26.04
N SER A 690 55.61 -48.88 25.70
CA SER A 690 55.12 -48.75 24.32
C SER A 690 54.72 -47.34 23.91
N GLY A 691 54.97 -46.27 24.69
CA GLY A 691 54.61 -44.88 24.34
C GLY A 691 53.10 -44.59 24.17
N ASN A 692 52.25 -45.59 24.39
CA ASN A 692 50.81 -45.54 24.19
C ASN A 692 50.12 -45.23 25.51
N TRP A 693 50.01 -43.94 25.84
CA TRP A 693 49.38 -43.50 27.09
C TRP A 693 47.84 -43.42 27.01
N GLY A 694 47.26 -43.80 25.86
CA GLY A 694 45.82 -43.92 25.62
C GLY A 694 45.24 -45.30 26.00
N ASN A 695 43.94 -45.39 26.28
CA ASN A 695 43.20 -46.57 26.74
C ASN A 695 43.01 -47.67 25.66
N GLY A 696 43.91 -47.78 24.69
CA GLY A 696 43.78 -48.67 23.53
C GLY A 696 42.77 -48.23 22.45
N ASP A 697 41.89 -47.26 22.74
CA ASP A 697 40.98 -46.66 21.76
C ASP A 697 41.74 -45.74 20.79
N ARG A 698 41.68 -46.10 19.51
CA ARG A 698 42.40 -45.46 18.41
C ARG A 698 41.56 -44.42 17.67
N THR A 699 40.30 -44.27 18.08
CA THR A 699 39.31 -43.41 17.41
C THR A 699 39.05 -42.11 18.17
N ILE A 700 39.78 -41.86 19.25
CA ILE A 700 39.58 -40.74 20.18
C ILE A 700 39.72 -39.34 19.57
N TRP A 701 40.36 -39.22 18.40
CA TRP A 701 40.41 -38.00 17.56
C TRP A 701 39.77 -38.20 16.17
N THR A 702 39.19 -39.36 15.90
CA THR A 702 38.64 -39.71 14.59
C THR A 702 37.20 -39.22 14.45
N GLY A 703 37.02 -38.07 13.81
CA GLY A 703 35.70 -37.49 13.53
C GLY A 703 35.34 -36.31 14.42
N VAL A 704 34.29 -35.58 14.04
CA VAL A 704 33.85 -34.35 14.73
C VAL A 704 33.34 -34.61 16.15
N ASN A 705 32.75 -35.77 16.39
CA ASN A 705 32.17 -36.18 17.67
C ASN A 705 33.10 -37.08 18.49
N ALA A 706 34.38 -37.19 18.12
CA ALA A 706 35.33 -38.00 18.87
C ALA A 706 35.51 -37.43 20.29
N VAL A 707 35.57 -38.31 21.30
CA VAL A 707 35.48 -37.94 22.73
C VAL A 707 36.55 -36.93 23.13
N ASN A 708 37.77 -37.08 22.62
CA ASN A 708 38.91 -36.21 22.95
C ASN A 708 39.25 -35.23 21.84
N ASN A 709 38.36 -35.00 20.86
CA ASN A 709 38.58 -34.04 19.78
C ASN A 709 38.91 -32.64 20.35
N PRO A 710 40.13 -32.11 20.13
CA PRO A 710 40.52 -30.80 20.64
C PRO A 710 39.97 -29.66 19.80
N CYS A 711 39.44 -29.94 18.62
CA CYS A 711 38.94 -28.92 17.72
C CYS A 711 37.58 -28.36 18.17
N PRO A 712 37.30 -27.09 17.87
CA PRO A 712 35.99 -26.47 18.03
C PRO A 712 34.82 -27.28 17.46
N SER A 713 33.61 -26.96 17.92
CA SER A 713 32.38 -27.61 17.45
C SER A 713 32.27 -27.57 15.91
N GLY A 714 31.98 -28.73 15.30
CA GLY A 714 31.91 -28.89 13.84
C GLY A 714 33.26 -29.05 13.13
N TYR A 715 34.39 -28.94 13.84
CA TYR A 715 35.74 -29.19 13.32
C TYR A 715 36.35 -30.44 13.95
N ARG A 716 37.36 -31.00 13.28
CA ARG A 716 38.12 -32.15 13.78
C ARG A 716 39.60 -32.08 13.43
N VAL A 717 40.39 -32.95 14.06
CA VAL A 717 41.80 -33.14 13.71
C VAL A 717 41.92 -33.71 12.28
N PRO A 718 42.73 -33.11 11.40
CA PRO A 718 42.96 -33.58 10.04
C PRO A 718 43.63 -34.95 10.00
N THR A 719 43.35 -35.71 8.94
CA THR A 719 44.05 -36.96 8.62
C THR A 719 45.37 -36.69 7.89
N THR A 720 46.23 -37.70 7.81
CA THR A 720 47.47 -37.67 7.02
C THR A 720 47.19 -37.48 5.53
N THR A 721 46.09 -38.03 5.02
CA THR A 721 45.66 -37.86 3.63
C THR A 721 45.25 -36.42 3.35
N GLU A 722 44.48 -35.80 4.23
CA GLU A 722 44.06 -34.39 4.08
C GLU A 722 45.26 -33.45 4.14
N TRP A 723 46.19 -33.65 5.07
CA TRP A 723 47.44 -32.91 5.10
C TRP A 723 48.26 -33.07 3.81
N SER A 724 48.32 -34.29 3.26
CA SER A 724 49.05 -34.55 2.02
C SER A 724 48.39 -33.85 0.82
N ASN A 725 47.06 -33.92 0.72
CA ASN A 725 46.30 -33.23 -0.31
C ASN A 725 46.47 -31.71 -0.23
N TYR A 726 46.43 -31.15 0.99
CA TYR A 726 46.68 -29.74 1.21
C TYR A 726 48.08 -29.32 0.76
N VAL A 727 49.12 -30.06 1.19
CA VAL A 727 50.51 -29.77 0.82
C VAL A 727 50.73 -29.82 -0.69
N THR A 728 50.17 -30.83 -1.36
CA THR A 728 50.26 -30.91 -2.82
C THR A 728 49.52 -29.77 -3.50
N SER A 729 48.31 -29.44 -3.05
CA SER A 729 47.48 -28.37 -3.65
C SER A 729 48.08 -26.98 -3.46
N ALA A 730 48.68 -26.74 -2.28
CA ALA A 730 49.36 -25.49 -1.94
C ALA A 730 50.80 -25.40 -2.48
N GLY A 731 51.35 -26.48 -3.05
CA GLY A 731 52.72 -26.51 -3.56
C GLY A 731 53.79 -26.35 -2.48
N ILE A 732 53.52 -26.86 -1.27
CA ILE A 732 54.42 -26.71 -0.11
C ILE A 732 55.60 -27.67 -0.22
N THR A 733 56.82 -27.13 -0.11
CA THR A 733 58.08 -27.89 -0.21
C THR A 733 58.94 -27.82 1.04
N ASN A 734 58.69 -26.84 1.91
CA ASN A 734 59.43 -26.56 3.14
C ASN A 734 58.59 -25.67 4.08
N LEU A 735 59.11 -25.31 5.25
CA LEU A 735 58.36 -24.50 6.22
C LEU A 735 58.12 -23.07 5.70
N THR A 736 59.07 -22.47 4.98
CA THR A 736 58.90 -21.14 4.38
C THR A 736 57.73 -21.10 3.37
N THR A 737 57.62 -22.10 2.49
CA THR A 737 56.49 -22.20 1.54
C THR A 737 55.18 -22.53 2.24
N ALA A 738 55.22 -23.30 3.34
CA ALA A 738 54.06 -23.55 4.19
C ALA A 738 53.54 -22.28 4.87
N ALA A 739 54.42 -21.39 5.32
CA ALA A 739 54.04 -20.09 5.87
C ALA A 739 53.50 -19.11 4.82
N ASN A 740 53.79 -19.35 3.54
CA ASN A 740 53.29 -18.54 2.43
C ASN A 740 51.94 -19.01 1.87
N SER A 741 51.50 -20.23 2.20
CA SER A 741 50.20 -20.78 1.78
C SER A 741 49.01 -20.01 2.38
N ILE A 742 47.78 -20.35 1.98
CA ILE A 742 46.56 -19.76 2.56
C ILE A 742 46.44 -20.07 4.06
N LEU A 743 46.83 -21.27 4.51
CA LEU A 743 46.74 -21.63 5.93
C LEU A 743 47.83 -21.01 6.81
N LYS A 744 48.86 -20.41 6.22
CA LYS A 744 49.95 -19.72 6.94
C LYS A 744 50.56 -20.60 8.04
N ILE A 745 50.98 -21.81 7.65
CA ILE A 745 51.52 -22.81 8.58
C ILE A 745 52.82 -22.29 9.20
N SER A 746 52.81 -22.08 10.51
CA SER A 746 53.95 -21.56 11.30
C SER A 746 54.84 -22.70 11.81
N ALA A 747 56.00 -22.38 12.40
CA ALA A 747 56.87 -23.37 13.00
C ALA A 747 56.15 -24.11 14.14
N GLY A 748 55.51 -23.43 15.08
CA GLY A 748 54.73 -24.14 16.11
C GLY A 748 55.55 -24.98 17.12
N GLU A 749 56.79 -25.35 16.80
CA GLU A 749 57.73 -26.13 17.63
C GLU A 749 57.15 -27.51 18.00
N ARG A 750 57.82 -28.22 18.91
CA ARG A 750 57.32 -29.46 19.53
C ARG A 750 57.70 -29.50 20.99
N ARG A 751 56.95 -30.21 21.82
CA ARG A 751 57.34 -30.50 23.21
C ARG A 751 57.88 -31.92 23.28
N GLU A 752 59.15 -32.04 23.66
CA GLU A 752 59.90 -33.28 23.63
C GLU A 752 59.31 -34.29 24.63
N PRO A 753 59.07 -35.55 24.21
CA PRO A 753 58.39 -36.53 25.04
C PRO A 753 59.20 -36.97 26.25
N ASP A 754 60.54 -37.00 26.16
CA ASP A 754 61.41 -37.54 27.23
C ASP A 754 61.71 -36.50 28.32
N SER A 755 62.06 -35.28 27.92
CA SER A 755 62.44 -34.19 28.82
C SER A 755 61.25 -33.32 29.23
N GLY A 756 60.19 -33.27 28.42
CA GLY A 756 59.10 -32.31 28.55
C GLY A 756 59.50 -30.87 28.21
N THR A 757 60.70 -30.65 27.67
CA THR A 757 61.18 -29.33 27.21
C THR A 757 60.65 -29.00 25.83
N ILE A 758 60.67 -27.74 25.45
CA ILE A 758 60.29 -27.31 24.10
C ILE A 758 61.49 -27.51 23.16
N GLY A 759 61.26 -28.16 22.03
CA GLY A 759 62.25 -28.52 21.02
C GLY A 759 62.69 -27.35 20.15
N VAL A 760 63.64 -27.63 19.24
CA VAL A 760 64.41 -26.61 18.50
C VAL A 760 63.54 -25.72 17.59
N VAL A 761 63.93 -24.44 17.54
CA VAL A 761 63.34 -23.36 16.74
C VAL A 761 63.36 -23.68 15.24
N GLY A 762 62.31 -23.27 14.52
CA GLY A 762 62.25 -23.31 13.05
C GLY A 762 61.76 -24.64 12.45
N ARG A 763 60.98 -25.43 13.20
CA ARG A 763 60.34 -26.67 12.72
C ARG A 763 58.86 -26.71 13.10
N GLY A 764 58.05 -27.10 12.11
CA GLY A 764 56.63 -27.48 12.13
C GLY A 764 56.40 -28.92 12.53
N LEU A 765 55.72 -29.18 13.66
CA LEU A 765 55.16 -30.50 13.93
C LEU A 765 53.68 -30.40 14.29
N TYR A 766 52.85 -31.02 13.46
CA TYR A 766 51.39 -30.90 13.50
C TYR A 766 50.71 -32.25 13.73
N GLY A 767 49.75 -32.27 14.65
CA GLY A 767 48.94 -33.46 14.95
C GLY A 767 48.11 -33.95 13.76
N THR A 768 47.92 -35.27 13.68
CA THR A 768 46.92 -35.90 12.80
C THR A 768 46.03 -36.86 13.58
N SER A 769 44.82 -37.13 13.08
CA SER A 769 43.90 -38.08 13.70
C SER A 769 44.26 -39.55 13.43
N ASN A 770 45.26 -39.82 12.59
CA ASN A 770 45.69 -41.18 12.28
C ASN A 770 46.59 -41.74 13.37
N ASP A 771 46.18 -42.89 13.89
CA ASP A 771 46.96 -43.75 14.79
C ASP A 771 48.02 -44.55 14.01
N ASN A 772 49.23 -44.69 14.56
CA ASN A 772 50.20 -45.67 14.05
C ASN A 772 50.15 -46.93 14.93
N LEU A 773 49.80 -48.04 14.28
CA LEU A 773 49.49 -49.34 14.86
C LEU A 773 50.66 -49.98 15.65
N SER A 774 51.89 -49.47 15.49
CA SER A 774 53.10 -50.04 16.10
C SER A 774 53.64 -49.12 17.21
N ASN A 775 53.77 -49.64 18.42
CA ASN A 775 54.57 -49.06 19.51
C ASN A 775 54.14 -47.67 20.03
N GLY A 776 52.83 -47.39 20.07
CA GLY A 776 52.27 -46.16 20.66
C GLY A 776 52.76 -44.87 20.03
N TRP A 777 52.98 -44.95 18.72
CA TRP A 777 53.28 -43.80 17.89
C TRP A 777 52.00 -43.23 17.29
N GLY A 778 52.01 -41.92 17.01
CA GLY A 778 51.00 -41.24 16.22
C GLY A 778 51.62 -40.77 14.91
N TYR A 779 50.81 -40.51 13.90
CA TYR A 779 51.27 -39.82 12.70
C TYR A 779 51.19 -38.30 12.88
N TYR A 780 52.21 -37.61 12.40
CA TYR A 780 52.33 -36.16 12.45
C TYR A 780 52.73 -35.62 11.09
N ARG A 781 52.31 -34.37 10.81
CA ARG A 781 52.80 -33.63 9.66
C ARG A 781 53.98 -32.76 10.05
N TYR A 782 55.09 -32.91 9.33
CA TYR A 782 56.34 -32.22 9.60
C TYR A 782 56.71 -31.23 8.50
N PHE A 783 57.19 -30.06 8.92
CA PHE A 783 57.71 -29.00 8.07
C PHE A 783 59.02 -28.46 8.66
N SER A 784 60.00 -28.18 7.81
CA SER A 784 61.32 -27.73 8.25
C SER A 784 62.03 -26.99 7.12
N ASP A 785 62.86 -26.02 7.49
CA ASP A 785 63.80 -25.35 6.58
C ASP A 785 65.25 -25.79 6.82
N THR A 786 65.54 -26.53 7.90
CA THR A 786 66.91 -26.80 8.38
C THR A 786 67.29 -28.27 8.40
N VAL A 787 66.31 -29.18 8.40
CA VAL A 787 66.52 -30.64 8.46
C VAL A 787 65.68 -31.35 7.41
N SER A 788 66.35 -32.14 6.57
CA SER A 788 65.78 -32.95 5.51
C SER A 788 65.22 -34.29 6.04
N PRO A 789 64.09 -34.79 5.49
CA PRO A 789 63.28 -34.16 4.46
C PRO A 789 62.50 -32.96 5.01
N LEU A 790 62.45 -31.88 4.22
CA LEU A 790 61.89 -30.59 4.62
C LEU A 790 60.37 -30.61 4.82
N THR A 791 59.69 -31.62 4.26
CA THR A 791 58.27 -31.84 4.42
C THR A 791 57.99 -33.35 4.34
N GLN A 792 57.37 -33.94 5.36
CA GLN A 792 56.96 -35.34 5.35
C GLN A 792 55.82 -35.63 6.31
N THR A 793 55.18 -36.79 6.13
CA THR A 793 54.45 -37.43 7.23
C THR A 793 55.47 -38.27 8.00
N LEU A 794 55.48 -38.15 9.33
CA LEU A 794 56.35 -38.92 10.21
C LEU A 794 55.55 -39.60 11.31
N ASP A 795 56.12 -40.64 11.89
CA ASP A 795 55.64 -41.32 13.06
C ASP A 795 56.53 -41.02 14.26
N TYR A 796 55.90 -40.71 15.40
CA TYR A 796 56.63 -40.36 16.62
C TYR A 796 55.80 -40.66 17.86
N TYR A 797 56.37 -40.57 19.05
CA TYR A 797 55.65 -40.90 20.29
C TYR A 797 54.37 -40.07 20.46
N LYS A 798 53.27 -40.71 20.87
CA LYS A 798 52.01 -40.02 21.20
C LYS A 798 52.14 -39.03 22.35
N THR A 799 53.16 -39.19 23.19
CA THR A 799 53.48 -38.25 24.28
C THR A 799 54.13 -36.95 23.78
N THR A 800 54.41 -36.81 22.48
CA THR A 800 54.98 -35.58 21.92
C THR A 800 53.93 -34.48 21.88
N GLY A 801 54.27 -33.29 22.36
CA GLY A 801 53.40 -32.12 22.21
C GLY A 801 53.57 -31.51 20.82
N THR A 802 52.47 -31.28 20.11
CA THR A 802 52.46 -30.82 18.72
C THR A 802 51.45 -29.70 18.50
N SER A 803 51.74 -28.83 17.53
CA SER A 803 50.77 -27.83 17.10
C SER A 803 49.53 -28.49 16.50
N MET A 804 48.37 -27.85 16.63
CA MET A 804 47.12 -28.39 16.12
C MET A 804 46.48 -27.46 15.11
N ARG A 805 46.07 -28.03 13.98
CA ARG A 805 45.13 -27.43 13.03
C ARG A 805 43.86 -28.24 12.99
N CYS A 806 42.77 -27.60 12.60
CA CYS A 806 41.45 -28.20 12.55
C CYS A 806 40.82 -28.01 11.18
N ILE A 807 40.11 -29.03 10.72
CA ILE A 807 39.46 -29.09 9.41
C ILE A 807 37.96 -29.41 9.57
N LYS A 808 37.17 -28.90 8.63
CA LYS A 808 35.74 -29.15 8.43
C LYS A 808 35.50 -29.41 6.94
N ASN A 809 34.89 -30.55 6.64
CA ASN A 809 34.56 -30.98 5.27
C ASN A 809 33.05 -30.97 5.04
#